data_AF-A0A545UWP9-F1
#
_entry.id   AF-A0A545UWP9-F1
#
_cell.length_a   1.000
_cell.length_b   1.000
_cell.length_c   1.000
_cell.angle_alpha   90.00
_cell.angle_beta   90.00
_cell.angle_gamma   90.00
#
_symmetry.space_group_name_H-M   'P 1'
#
loop_
_entity.id
_entity.type
_entity.pdbx_description
1 polymer ?
#
loop_
_entity_poly.entity_id
_entity_poly.type
_entity_poly.pdbx_seq_one_letter_code
_entity_poly.pdbx_strand_id
1 'polypeptide(L)'
;MFKFDQVALPQLLLRKALIIVDFQQDFVGTNAAIPINLPEGYVGRTVRLAKAFRRIGDVVWVNSKFEEVRPPYDAHMENLASGENDSKSSASSPDAFLSHEKAECVLSSKIGAEVPQNIKDDAEKKDTFLLKSHYSAFEGTGLLRFLRARMTMEIYICGSLINAGVYATTVDAAGHGFAITLVNDCCGYSSEARQIKAIEALQALTGCGFSASTKIVKDDSPNQAGVDKNSSLHGDEIVQSMSALTLKNATTAPQAAEPDARGELREAVDNAQHQIGTIPTDISPEDTAINKFHDHRAPMNRSKSGDMSEGQEGQQLRGLCEGDTDVIENLLPIELESGIFEILRDDEVQWQRMSHQGGEVPRLVAVQGEVGSDGSMPVYRHPSDESPPLLPFSSTVLAIKAVTEKQLGHPLNHVLIQFYQNGKDYISEHSDKTLDIMRDSYIANGATAKCLDNAKDVINGQTEESISMLRAFGTENHSSDFDWNAHYGKGFDVLHLRGAPRLFLSTDSIVNMKISMMLAFYEIGYASGSISQSQKSTSQHIDDERGAMEDVFIKYVDNDDDKTEVSGDLAIMLYLHANYQKKKGTMTSGELAKQFTLFQNSISLLRRWRDILKIIGDSETLIITLNAELKPWEAWASDTDCIGGNRPNLVDFALWPVLYSMVERCGNETFTDLIALRKYYDTMKTRSSTMKMLNRLQQAQ
;
A
#
# COMPACT_ATOMS: atom_id res chain seq x y z
N MET A 1 32.72 9.78 -18.67
CA MET A 1 32.09 9.63 -17.35
C MET A 1 31.37 10.92 -17.04
N PHE A 2 30.03 10.93 -17.12
CA PHE A 2 29.23 12.11 -16.78
C PHE A 2 29.31 12.34 -15.27
N LYS A 3 29.57 13.59 -14.84
CA LYS A 3 29.55 13.94 -13.42
C LYS A 3 28.10 13.88 -12.94
N PHE A 4 27.80 12.92 -12.09
CA PHE A 4 26.49 12.72 -11.48
C PHE A 4 26.35 13.71 -10.32
N ASP A 5 25.37 14.62 -10.40
CA ASP A 5 25.04 15.53 -9.30
C ASP A 5 24.06 14.82 -8.37
N GLN A 6 24.53 14.43 -7.18
CA GLN A 6 23.74 13.74 -6.16
C GLN A 6 22.58 14.61 -5.63
N VAL A 7 22.66 15.93 -5.80
CA VAL A 7 21.59 16.88 -5.44
C VAL A 7 20.49 16.93 -6.51
N ALA A 8 20.78 16.44 -7.73
CA ALA A 8 19.84 16.40 -8.84
C ALA A 8 18.94 15.14 -8.86
N LEU A 9 19.14 14.20 -7.94
CA LEU A 9 18.21 13.08 -7.75
C LEU A 9 16.92 13.59 -7.10
N PRO A 10 15.72 13.31 -7.65
CA PRO A 10 14.47 13.70 -7.02
C PRO A 10 14.33 12.97 -5.68
N GLN A 11 14.57 13.67 -4.59
CA GLN A 11 14.21 13.18 -3.26
C GLN A 11 12.68 13.14 -3.20
N LEU A 12 12.12 11.97 -2.83
CA LEU A 12 10.73 11.89 -2.38
C LEU A 12 10.63 12.71 -1.09
N LEU A 13 10.39 14.01 -1.23
CA LEU A 13 10.12 14.90 -0.12
C LEU A 13 8.79 14.47 0.48
N LEU A 14 8.83 13.74 1.61
CA LEU A 14 7.66 13.47 2.43
C LEU A 14 7.05 14.80 2.81
N ARG A 15 5.90 15.12 2.21
CA ARG A 15 5.28 16.43 2.41
C ARG A 15 4.55 16.45 3.75
N LYS A 16 4.61 17.60 4.39
CA LYS A 16 3.96 17.88 5.67
C LYS A 16 2.76 18.79 5.45
N ALA A 17 1.73 18.64 6.26
CA ALA A 17 0.62 19.60 6.30
C ALA A 17 0.27 19.98 7.74
N LEU A 18 -0.08 21.25 7.95
CA LEU A 18 -0.67 21.75 9.19
C LEU A 18 -2.16 21.94 8.96
N ILE A 19 -2.98 21.24 9.73
CA ILE A 19 -4.44 21.27 9.68
C ILE A 19 -4.92 22.01 10.93
N ILE A 20 -5.54 23.18 10.70
CA ILE A 20 -6.02 24.07 11.75
C ILE A 20 -7.55 24.02 11.74
N VAL A 21 -8.12 23.37 12.76
CA VAL A 21 -9.54 23.04 12.84
C VAL A 21 -10.32 24.07 13.66
N ASP A 22 -11.49 24.47 13.16
CA ASP A 22 -12.45 25.41 13.76
C ASP A 22 -11.85 26.68 14.35
N PHE A 23 -10.93 27.28 13.61
CA PHE A 23 -10.26 28.52 14.00
C PHE A 23 -11.02 29.75 13.47
N GLN A 24 -12.27 29.86 13.90
CA GLN A 24 -13.27 30.84 13.41
C GLN A 24 -13.71 31.83 14.49
N GLN A 25 -14.31 32.94 14.07
CA GLN A 25 -14.68 34.08 14.91
C GLN A 25 -15.52 33.68 16.12
N ASP A 26 -16.36 32.66 15.96
CA ASP A 26 -17.20 32.14 17.04
C ASP A 26 -16.46 31.43 18.18
N PHE A 27 -15.18 31.08 18.00
CA PHE A 27 -14.33 30.51 19.04
C PHE A 27 -13.19 31.44 19.48
N VAL A 28 -12.54 32.11 18.52
CA VAL A 28 -11.32 32.91 18.75
C VAL A 28 -11.53 34.42 18.66
N GLY A 29 -12.73 34.85 18.27
CA GLY A 29 -13.05 36.26 18.07
C GLY A 29 -13.30 37.04 19.36
N THR A 30 -13.19 38.37 19.27
CA THR A 30 -13.44 39.28 20.41
C THR A 30 -14.88 39.21 20.95
N ASN A 31 -15.84 38.87 20.09
CA ASN A 31 -17.25 38.66 20.43
C ASN A 31 -17.68 37.21 20.13
N ALA A 32 -16.78 36.25 20.37
CA ALA A 32 -17.02 34.83 20.12
C ALA A 32 -18.29 34.33 20.83
N ALA A 33 -19.13 33.59 20.13
CA ALA A 33 -20.32 32.94 20.70
C ALA A 33 -19.92 31.87 21.75
N ILE A 34 -18.81 31.18 21.52
CA ILE A 34 -18.24 30.18 22.43
C ILE A 34 -16.75 30.53 22.65
N PRO A 35 -16.45 31.52 23.51
CA PRO A 35 -15.09 32.05 23.63
C PRO A 35 -14.13 31.01 24.22
N ILE A 36 -13.15 30.58 23.43
CA ILE A 36 -12.11 29.64 23.85
C ILE A 36 -10.83 30.42 24.11
N ASN A 37 -10.45 30.51 25.39
CA ASN A 37 -9.32 31.31 25.86
C ASN A 37 -8.16 30.47 26.41
N LEU A 38 -8.37 29.18 26.63
CA LEU A 38 -7.36 28.25 27.12
C LEU A 38 -6.80 27.38 25.99
N PRO A 39 -5.50 27.06 26.00
CA PRO A 39 -4.48 27.60 26.90
C PRO A 39 -4.19 29.07 26.55
N GLU A 40 -3.89 29.90 27.54
CA GLU A 40 -3.70 31.35 27.32
C GLU A 40 -2.72 31.61 26.16
N GLY A 41 -3.14 32.44 25.21
CA GLY A 41 -2.32 32.81 24.06
C GLY A 41 -2.21 31.76 22.94
N TYR A 42 -2.99 30.67 22.94
CA TYR A 42 -2.95 29.67 21.87
C TYR A 42 -3.29 30.24 20.50
N VAL A 43 -4.17 31.26 20.44
CA VAL A 43 -4.50 31.95 19.19
C VAL A 43 -3.25 32.53 18.54
N GLY A 44 -2.47 33.31 19.30
CA GLY A 44 -1.23 33.90 18.83
C GLY A 44 -0.11 32.89 18.59
N ARG A 45 -0.10 31.73 19.27
CA ARG A 45 0.81 30.62 18.94
C ARG A 45 0.45 29.96 17.61
N THR A 46 -0.83 29.71 17.37
CA THR A 46 -1.34 29.08 16.14
C THR A 46 -1.03 29.93 14.91
N VAL A 47 -1.24 31.25 14.98
CA VAL A 47 -0.90 32.16 13.86
C VAL A 47 0.60 32.17 13.58
N ARG A 48 1.44 32.20 14.62
CA ARG A 48 2.91 32.13 14.47
C ARG A 48 3.36 30.78 13.91
N LEU A 49 2.74 29.68 14.35
CA LEU A 49 2.99 28.35 13.85
C LEU A 49 2.64 28.27 12.36
N ALA A 50 1.45 28.70 11.95
CA ALA A 50 1.04 28.72 10.55
C ALA A 50 2.04 29.47 9.67
N LYS A 51 2.45 30.68 10.10
CA LYS A 51 3.44 31.49 9.39
C LYS A 51 4.80 30.78 9.23
N ALA A 52 5.26 30.07 10.25
CA ALA A 52 6.50 29.30 10.18
C ALA A 52 6.33 28.02 9.33
N PHE A 53 5.21 27.31 9.49
CA PHE A 53 4.94 26.02 8.88
C PHE A 53 4.87 26.09 7.35
N ARG A 54 4.45 27.24 6.81
CA ARG A 54 4.44 27.55 5.37
C ARG A 54 5.79 27.36 4.66
N ARG A 55 6.90 27.24 5.38
CA ARG A 55 8.23 26.96 4.82
C ARG A 55 8.49 25.46 4.63
N ILE A 56 7.85 24.62 5.46
CA ILE A 56 8.11 23.18 5.54
C ILE A 56 6.93 22.34 5.06
N GLY A 57 5.76 22.93 4.85
CA GLY A 57 4.56 22.22 4.43
C GLY A 57 3.39 23.11 4.02
N ASP A 58 2.29 22.46 3.64
CA ASP A 58 1.03 23.11 3.29
C ASP A 58 0.26 23.49 4.57
N VAL A 59 -0.47 24.62 4.56
CA VAL A 59 -1.33 25.05 5.68
C VAL A 59 -2.78 24.98 5.23
N VAL A 60 -3.60 24.26 5.99
CA VAL A 60 -5.02 24.05 5.72
C VAL A 60 -5.85 24.54 6.90
N TRP A 61 -6.71 25.52 6.64
CA TRP A 61 -7.68 26.05 7.58
C TRP A 61 -9.03 25.38 7.33
N VAL A 62 -9.58 24.72 8.33
CA VAL A 62 -10.87 24.03 8.20
C VAL A 62 -11.86 24.61 9.18
N ASN A 63 -12.92 25.23 8.65
CA ASN A 63 -13.96 25.86 9.46
C ASN A 63 -15.25 25.05 9.40
N SER A 64 -15.86 24.80 10.54
CA SER A 64 -17.24 24.37 10.59
C SER A 64 -18.18 25.43 10.00
N LYS A 65 -19.20 24.97 9.28
CA LYS A 65 -20.38 25.72 8.82
C LYS A 65 -21.51 24.70 8.65
N PHE A 66 -22.65 24.91 9.29
CA PHE A 66 -23.77 23.96 9.20
C PHE A 66 -25.12 24.64 9.07
N GLU A 67 -26.10 23.88 8.55
CA GLU A 67 -27.50 24.29 8.39
C GLU A 67 -28.46 23.43 9.22
N GLU A 68 -28.03 22.24 9.65
CA GLU A 68 -28.81 21.29 10.45
C GLU A 68 -28.00 20.71 11.61
N VAL A 69 -28.68 20.40 12.72
CA VAL A 69 -28.08 19.83 13.95
C VAL A 69 -27.45 18.46 13.66
N ARG A 70 -26.32 18.18 14.31
CA ARG A 70 -25.59 16.91 14.25
C ARG A 70 -25.66 16.17 15.59
N PRO A 71 -25.63 14.83 15.63
CA PRO A 71 -25.55 14.09 16.90
C PRO A 71 -24.34 14.55 17.75
N PRO A 72 -24.45 14.57 19.09
CA PRO A 72 -23.33 14.90 19.97
C PRO A 72 -22.20 13.88 19.81
N TYR A 73 -20.99 14.39 19.59
CA TYR A 73 -19.80 13.56 19.42
C TYR A 73 -19.36 12.86 20.73
N ASP A 74 -19.85 13.34 21.89
CA ASP A 74 -19.48 12.87 23.24
C ASP A 74 -19.91 11.41 23.56
N ALA A 75 -20.73 10.76 22.73
CA ALA A 75 -21.16 9.37 22.95
C ALA A 75 -20.00 8.35 23.01
N HIS A 76 -18.83 8.68 22.44
CA HIS A 76 -17.65 7.81 22.45
C HIS A 76 -16.73 8.01 23.68
N MET A 77 -16.79 9.16 24.38
CA MET A 77 -15.92 9.44 25.54
C MET A 77 -16.49 8.89 26.86
N GLU A 78 -17.80 8.68 26.98
CA GLU A 78 -18.43 8.18 28.21
C GLU A 78 -18.21 6.67 28.43
N ASN A 79 -18.05 5.90 27.36
CA ASN A 79 -17.96 4.43 27.43
C ASN A 79 -16.62 3.87 27.93
N LEU A 80 -15.58 4.71 28.09
CA LEU A 80 -14.24 4.26 28.49
C LEU A 80 -13.91 4.46 29.98
N ALA A 81 -14.77 5.13 30.76
CA ALA A 81 -14.40 5.55 32.13
C ALA A 81 -15.26 5.01 33.28
N SER A 82 -16.41 4.37 33.06
CA SER A 82 -17.23 3.90 34.19
C SER A 82 -18.24 2.83 33.81
N GLY A 83 -18.12 1.65 34.43
CA GLY A 83 -19.18 0.65 34.54
C GLY A 83 -20.25 1.04 35.57
N GLU A 84 -20.77 2.27 35.50
CA GLU A 84 -21.90 2.72 36.30
C GLU A 84 -22.87 3.52 35.42
N ASN A 85 -24.08 2.96 35.26
CA ASN A 85 -25.25 3.65 34.72
C ASN A 85 -25.68 4.72 35.73
N ASP A 86 -25.21 5.95 35.56
CA ASP A 86 -25.84 7.10 36.21
C ASP A 86 -26.63 7.90 35.16
N SER A 87 -27.87 7.47 34.98
CA SER A 87 -28.91 8.20 34.28
C SER A 87 -29.24 9.48 35.07
N LYS A 88 -28.47 10.56 34.89
CA LYS A 88 -28.87 11.91 35.31
C LYS A 88 -28.04 13.03 34.65
N SER A 89 -28.76 13.81 33.84
CA SER A 89 -28.46 15.15 33.30
C SER A 89 -27.46 15.26 32.14
N SER A 90 -28.02 15.16 30.93
CA SER A 90 -27.53 15.79 29.70
C SER A 90 -27.56 17.33 29.82
N ALA A 91 -26.76 17.89 30.72
CA ALA A 91 -26.57 19.34 30.81
C ALA A 91 -25.66 19.80 29.66
N SER A 92 -26.22 20.66 28.80
CA SER A 92 -25.63 21.25 27.59
C SER A 92 -24.17 21.64 27.74
N SER A 93 -23.25 20.84 27.19
CA SER A 93 -21.86 21.28 27.06
C SER A 93 -21.75 22.29 25.91
N PRO A 94 -21.13 23.46 26.12
CA PRO A 94 -20.84 24.39 25.03
C PRO A 94 -19.95 23.79 23.94
N ASP A 95 -19.20 22.70 24.22
CA ASP A 95 -18.32 22.05 23.25
C ASP A 95 -19.08 21.22 22.20
N ALA A 96 -20.34 20.84 22.46
CA ALA A 96 -21.19 20.12 21.50
C ALA A 96 -21.88 21.11 20.53
N PHE A 97 -21.07 22.00 19.94
CA PHE A 97 -21.54 23.17 19.19
C PHE A 97 -22.27 22.83 17.88
N LEU A 98 -22.11 21.63 17.33
CA LEU A 98 -22.89 21.16 16.18
C LEU A 98 -24.20 20.48 16.59
N SER A 99 -24.44 20.24 17.88
CA SER A 99 -25.44 19.29 18.37
C SER A 99 -26.61 19.89 19.13
N HIS A 100 -26.73 21.22 19.14
CA HIS A 100 -27.82 21.92 19.80
C HIS A 100 -28.84 22.45 18.77
N GLU A 101 -30.14 22.23 19.02
CA GLU A 101 -31.26 22.79 18.24
C GLU A 101 -31.24 24.33 18.16
N LYS A 102 -30.56 24.99 19.10
CA LYS A 102 -30.36 26.44 19.15
C LYS A 102 -28.88 26.85 19.07
N ALA A 103 -28.01 26.08 18.42
CA ALA A 103 -26.63 26.52 18.22
C ALA A 103 -26.63 27.78 17.32
N GLU A 104 -26.65 28.96 17.95
CA GLU A 104 -26.53 30.26 17.30
C GLU A 104 -25.14 30.55 16.72
N CYS A 105 -24.20 29.64 17.01
CA CYS A 105 -22.79 29.62 16.71
C CYS A 105 -22.55 28.79 15.44
N VAL A 106 -21.71 29.25 14.53
CA VAL A 106 -21.29 28.58 13.29
C VAL A 106 -22.38 28.44 12.20
N LEU A 107 -23.54 29.07 12.39
CA LEU A 107 -24.62 29.10 11.41
C LEU A 107 -24.23 29.86 10.13
N SER A 108 -24.68 29.30 9.00
CA SER A 108 -24.38 29.73 7.63
C SER A 108 -24.53 31.23 7.35
N SER A 109 -25.41 31.91 8.08
CA SER A 109 -25.81 33.31 7.90
C SER A 109 -25.05 34.33 8.76
N LYS A 110 -24.07 33.91 9.58
CA LYS A 110 -23.35 34.81 10.52
C LYS A 110 -21.85 34.92 10.21
N ILE A 111 -21.28 36.10 10.49
CA ILE A 111 -19.83 36.39 10.50
C ILE A 111 -19.05 35.41 11.40
N GLY A 112 -19.72 34.78 12.36
CA GLY A 112 -19.15 33.83 13.32
C GLY A 112 -18.44 32.62 12.71
N ALA A 113 -18.93 32.10 11.59
CA ALA A 113 -18.34 30.96 10.88
C ALA A 113 -17.04 31.31 10.11
N GLU A 114 -16.75 32.59 9.95
CA GLU A 114 -15.58 33.05 9.21
C GLU A 114 -14.31 33.02 10.07
N VAL A 115 -13.16 32.79 9.41
CA VAL A 115 -11.85 33.03 10.03
C VAL A 115 -11.72 34.53 10.37
N PRO A 116 -11.20 34.91 11.56
CA PRO A 116 -10.95 36.30 11.92
C PRO A 116 -10.15 37.07 10.86
N GLN A 117 -10.49 38.34 10.65
CA GLN A 117 -9.91 39.15 9.56
C GLN A 117 -8.39 39.27 9.63
N ASN A 118 -7.83 39.41 10.83
CA ASN A 118 -6.37 39.47 11.04
C ASN A 118 -5.64 38.21 10.54
N ILE A 119 -6.30 37.05 10.57
CA ILE A 119 -5.72 35.79 10.07
C ILE A 119 -5.89 35.69 8.57
N LYS A 120 -7.03 36.16 8.02
CA LYS A 120 -7.23 36.28 6.57
C LYS A 120 -6.20 37.22 5.94
N ASP A 121 -5.89 38.32 6.61
CA ASP A 121 -4.87 39.28 6.16
C ASP A 121 -3.45 38.68 6.22
N ASP A 122 -3.18 37.81 7.19
CA ASP A 122 -1.91 37.07 7.36
C ASP A 122 -1.84 35.78 6.51
N ALA A 123 -2.90 35.40 5.80
CA ALA A 123 -2.98 34.19 4.97
C ALA A 123 -2.19 34.36 3.66
N GLU A 124 -1.46 33.32 3.26
CA GLU A 124 -0.78 33.29 1.96
C GLU A 124 -1.67 32.66 0.88
N LYS A 125 -1.44 33.01 -0.40
CA LYS A 125 -2.19 32.44 -1.54
C LYS A 125 -2.15 30.90 -1.63
N LYS A 126 -1.16 30.27 -1.00
CA LYS A 126 -0.99 28.82 -0.97
C LYS A 126 -1.75 28.13 0.16
N ASP A 127 -2.25 28.90 1.13
CA ASP A 127 -3.07 28.37 2.21
C ASP A 127 -4.40 27.90 1.64
N THR A 128 -4.87 26.74 2.12
CA THR A 128 -6.14 26.15 1.68
C THR A 128 -7.19 26.38 2.75
N PHE A 129 -8.39 26.84 2.35
CA PHE A 129 -9.52 27.04 3.25
C PHE A 129 -10.63 26.06 2.88
N LEU A 130 -11.06 25.25 3.83
CA LEU A 130 -12.13 24.26 3.66
C LEU A 130 -13.27 24.55 4.65
N LEU A 131 -14.47 24.18 4.22
CA LEU A 131 -15.66 24.20 5.07
C LEU A 131 -16.07 22.76 5.39
N LYS A 132 -16.41 22.50 6.65
CA LYS A 132 -16.94 21.22 7.11
C LYS A 132 -18.32 21.39 7.75
N SER A 133 -19.20 20.42 7.60
CA SER A 133 -20.51 20.38 8.27
C SER A 133 -20.57 19.35 9.41
N HIS A 134 -19.44 18.72 9.71
CA HIS A 134 -19.30 17.65 10.69
C HIS A 134 -18.16 17.96 11.66
N TYR A 135 -18.02 17.16 12.73
CA TYR A 135 -16.93 17.35 13.68
C TYR A 135 -15.57 17.08 13.03
N SER A 136 -15.44 16.00 12.27
CA SER A 136 -14.21 15.68 11.55
C SER A 136 -14.01 16.56 10.31
N ALA A 137 -12.77 17.01 10.08
CA ALA A 137 -12.38 17.69 8.86
C ALA A 137 -12.28 16.76 7.64
N PHE A 138 -12.24 15.44 7.84
CA PHE A 138 -12.23 14.47 6.74
C PHE A 138 -13.64 14.18 6.20
N GLU A 139 -14.67 14.43 7.00
CA GLU A 139 -16.05 14.10 6.64
C GLU A 139 -16.73 15.23 5.85
N GLY A 140 -17.10 14.93 4.60
CA GLY A 140 -17.80 15.87 3.72
C GLY A 140 -16.95 17.03 3.22
N THR A 141 -15.61 16.91 3.25
CA THR A 141 -14.68 17.93 2.72
C THR A 141 -13.71 17.35 1.68
N GLY A 142 -13.03 18.24 0.95
CA GLY A 142 -11.96 17.86 0.02
C GLY A 142 -10.59 17.58 0.67
N LEU A 143 -10.50 17.50 2.01
CA LEU A 143 -9.23 17.44 2.75
C LEU A 143 -8.40 16.19 2.38
N LEU A 144 -8.99 15.00 2.40
CA LEU A 144 -8.26 13.76 2.10
C LEU A 144 -7.68 13.78 0.68
N ARG A 145 -8.50 14.21 -0.29
CA ARG A 145 -8.09 14.39 -1.69
C ARG A 145 -6.95 15.39 -1.81
N PHE A 146 -7.02 16.51 -1.09
CA PHE A 146 -5.96 17.53 -1.07
C PHE A 146 -4.64 16.95 -0.56
N LEU A 147 -4.65 16.28 0.59
CA LEU A 147 -3.45 15.70 1.21
C LEU A 147 -2.82 14.63 0.32
N ARG A 148 -3.63 13.75 -0.28
CA ARG A 148 -3.14 12.70 -1.20
C ARG A 148 -2.58 13.27 -2.50
N ALA A 149 -3.25 14.26 -3.10
CA ALA A 149 -2.75 14.93 -4.30
C ALA A 149 -1.39 15.64 -4.06
N ARG A 150 -1.11 16.00 -2.81
CA ARG A 150 0.16 16.59 -2.37
C ARG A 150 1.18 15.56 -1.85
N MET A 151 0.86 14.27 -1.86
CA MET A 151 1.68 13.20 -1.28
C MET A 151 2.07 13.52 0.18
N THR A 152 1.15 14.11 0.94
CA THR A 152 1.33 14.39 2.36
C THR A 152 1.30 13.07 3.13
N MET A 153 2.30 12.82 3.97
CA MET A 153 2.40 11.62 4.81
C MET A 153 2.46 11.96 6.31
N GLU A 154 2.89 13.18 6.64
CA GLU A 154 2.94 13.70 8.02
C GLU A 154 1.95 14.87 8.16
N ILE A 155 1.06 14.79 9.14
CA ILE A 155 0.10 15.86 9.44
C ILE A 155 0.26 16.36 10.88
N TYR A 156 0.15 17.66 11.02
CA TYR A 156 0.16 18.37 12.29
C TYR A 156 -1.22 18.94 12.51
N ILE A 157 -1.88 18.59 13.62
CA ILE A 157 -3.26 18.99 13.88
C ILE A 157 -3.30 19.91 15.10
N CYS A 158 -3.99 21.05 14.96
CA CYS A 158 -4.31 21.95 16.05
C CYS A 158 -5.61 22.72 15.78
N GLY A 159 -5.94 23.67 16.65
CA GLY A 159 -7.15 24.49 16.53
C GLY A 159 -8.10 24.30 17.70
N SER A 160 -9.39 24.52 17.50
CA SER A 160 -10.43 24.41 18.51
C SER A 160 -11.45 23.36 18.07
N LEU A 161 -12.13 22.61 18.92
CA LEU A 161 -11.77 22.26 20.30
C LEU A 161 -11.03 20.93 20.33
N ILE A 162 -10.07 20.78 21.24
CA ILE A 162 -9.28 19.55 21.40
C ILE A 162 -10.12 18.29 21.60
N ASN A 163 -11.29 18.42 22.25
CA ASN A 163 -12.21 17.33 22.59
C ASN A 163 -13.41 17.23 21.63
N ALA A 164 -13.47 18.03 20.57
CA ALA A 164 -14.53 17.97 19.57
C ALA A 164 -13.95 17.91 18.15
N GLY A 165 -13.88 19.03 17.43
CA GLY A 165 -13.43 19.06 16.03
C GLY A 165 -12.01 18.53 15.83
N VAL A 166 -11.07 18.91 16.69
CA VAL A 166 -9.68 18.40 16.65
C VAL A 166 -9.64 16.91 16.99
N TYR A 167 -10.43 16.47 17.97
CA TYR A 167 -10.52 15.05 18.34
C TYR A 167 -10.98 14.20 17.16
N ALA A 168 -12.14 14.53 16.59
CA ALA A 168 -12.74 13.79 15.50
C ALA A 168 -11.82 13.73 14.27
N THR A 169 -11.20 14.86 13.94
CA THR A 169 -10.24 14.94 12.83
C THR A 169 -9.01 14.07 13.07
N THR A 170 -8.54 13.97 14.32
CA THR A 170 -7.36 13.17 14.67
C THR A 170 -7.66 11.68 14.59
N VAL A 171 -8.84 11.25 15.06
CA VAL A 171 -9.28 9.85 14.97
C VAL A 171 -9.42 9.41 13.52
N ASP A 172 -10.11 10.20 12.69
CA ASP A 172 -10.29 9.87 11.27
C ASP A 172 -8.97 9.84 10.50
N ALA A 173 -8.06 10.78 10.79
CA ALA A 173 -6.73 10.79 10.19
C ALA A 173 -5.96 9.47 10.41
N ALA A 174 -6.13 8.85 11.58
CA ALA A 174 -5.48 7.58 11.89
C ALA A 174 -6.01 6.45 10.99
N GLY A 175 -7.31 6.43 10.72
CA GLY A 175 -7.95 5.51 9.77
C GLY A 175 -7.44 5.66 8.33
N HIS A 176 -6.84 6.80 7.99
CA HIS A 176 -6.25 7.08 6.68
C HIS A 176 -4.74 6.84 6.59
N GLY A 177 -4.07 6.43 7.67
CA GLY A 177 -2.67 6.01 7.68
C GLY A 177 -1.64 7.16 7.69
N PHE A 178 -2.02 8.36 8.14
CA PHE A 178 -1.07 9.47 8.30
C PHE A 178 -0.22 9.31 9.57
N ALA A 179 1.02 9.83 9.55
CA ALA A 179 1.78 10.07 10.77
C ALA A 179 1.29 11.38 11.42
N ILE A 180 0.73 11.29 12.62
CA ILE A 180 -0.01 12.41 13.24
C ILE A 180 0.79 13.00 14.40
N THR A 181 0.91 14.34 14.41
CA THR A 181 1.41 15.11 15.56
C THR A 181 0.38 16.13 16.02
N LEU A 182 -0.10 16.03 17.25
CA LEU A 182 -0.95 17.04 17.86
C LEU A 182 -0.10 18.20 18.39
N VAL A 183 -0.39 19.43 17.97
CA VAL A 183 0.34 20.62 18.43
C VAL A 183 -0.34 21.18 19.69
N ASN A 184 -0.03 20.58 20.82
CA ASN A 184 -0.84 20.67 22.04
C ASN A 184 -1.01 22.10 22.60
N ASP A 185 0.01 22.95 22.51
CA ASP A 185 -0.04 24.35 22.95
C ASP A 185 -0.83 25.27 21.98
N CYS A 186 -1.24 24.74 20.83
CA CYS A 186 -2.10 25.37 19.83
C CYS A 186 -3.51 24.75 19.78
N CYS A 187 -3.83 23.82 20.68
CA CYS A 187 -5.17 23.23 20.79
C CYS A 187 -5.99 23.96 21.86
N GLY A 188 -7.08 24.61 21.46
CA GLY A 188 -8.01 25.30 22.34
C GLY A 188 -8.94 24.34 23.09
N TYR A 189 -9.27 24.67 24.34
CA TYR A 189 -10.21 23.89 25.17
C TYR A 189 -11.00 24.78 26.14
N SER A 190 -12.18 24.33 26.53
CA SER A 190 -13.04 25.01 27.52
C SER A 190 -12.83 24.49 28.95
N SER A 191 -12.32 23.25 29.09
CA SER A 191 -12.09 22.57 30.36
C SER A 191 -10.80 21.75 30.33
N GLU A 192 -9.91 22.00 31.29
CA GLU A 192 -8.65 21.27 31.44
C GLU A 192 -8.87 19.78 31.70
N ALA A 193 -9.91 19.42 32.46
CA ALA A 193 -10.27 18.02 32.69
C ALA A 193 -10.69 17.30 31.40
N ARG A 194 -11.43 17.98 30.51
CA ARG A 194 -11.79 17.44 29.19
C ARG A 194 -10.59 17.35 28.27
N GLN A 195 -9.70 18.34 28.31
CA GLN A 195 -8.44 18.32 27.56
C GLN A 195 -7.58 17.10 27.93
N ILE A 196 -7.38 16.84 29.22
CA ILE A 196 -6.59 15.69 29.70
C ILE A 196 -7.18 14.39 29.17
N LYS A 197 -8.49 14.18 29.35
CA LYS A 197 -9.18 12.99 28.85
C LYS A 197 -9.08 12.84 27.33
N ALA A 198 -9.23 13.94 26.59
CA ALA A 198 -9.11 13.93 25.13
C ALA A 198 -7.69 13.54 24.68
N ILE A 199 -6.65 14.09 25.31
CA ILE A 199 -5.25 13.78 25.01
C ILE A 199 -4.95 12.29 25.27
N GLU A 200 -5.35 11.77 26.42
CA GLU A 200 -5.15 10.36 26.79
C GLU A 200 -5.85 9.42 25.79
N ALA A 201 -7.11 9.73 25.45
CA ALA A 201 -7.87 8.94 24.49
C ALA A 201 -7.27 9.02 23.07
N LEU A 202 -6.87 10.19 22.59
CA LEU A 202 -6.24 10.35 21.27
C LEU A 202 -4.94 9.57 21.17
N GLN A 203 -4.10 9.61 22.21
CA GLN A 203 -2.86 8.83 22.24
C GLN A 203 -3.15 7.32 22.19
N ALA A 204 -4.13 6.84 22.95
CA ALA A 204 -4.51 5.43 22.99
C ALA A 204 -5.13 4.93 21.67
N LEU A 205 -5.98 5.74 21.04
CA LEU A 205 -6.72 5.35 19.83
C LEU A 205 -5.88 5.48 18.55
N THR A 206 -5.01 6.49 18.47
CA THR A 206 -4.34 6.87 17.21
C THR A 206 -2.83 6.69 17.22
N GLY A 207 -2.21 6.58 18.40
CA GLY A 207 -0.75 6.57 18.54
C GLY A 207 -0.08 7.91 18.17
N CYS A 208 -0.84 9.02 18.10
CA CYS A 208 -0.30 10.32 17.68
C CYS A 208 0.81 10.83 18.62
N GLY A 209 1.80 11.51 18.05
CA GLY A 209 2.81 12.24 18.80
C GLY A 209 2.27 13.59 19.34
N PHE A 210 2.94 14.14 20.35
CA PHE A 210 2.63 15.46 20.90
C PHE A 210 3.85 16.39 20.82
N SER A 211 3.64 17.61 20.35
CA SER A 211 4.71 18.61 20.28
C SER A 211 4.20 20.01 20.58
N ALA A 212 5.05 20.83 21.18
CA ALA A 212 4.78 22.25 21.33
C ALA A 212 5.16 23.00 20.05
N SER A 213 4.41 24.05 19.71
CA SER A 213 4.66 24.90 18.54
C SER A 213 6.11 25.39 18.46
N THR A 214 6.73 25.72 19.60
CA THR A 214 8.12 26.17 19.66
C THR A 214 9.15 25.14 19.22
N LYS A 215 8.88 23.84 19.37
CA LYS A 215 9.77 22.78 18.89
C LYS A 215 9.68 22.64 17.37
N ILE A 216 8.46 22.64 16.85
CA ILE A 216 8.18 22.55 15.40
C ILE A 216 8.82 23.73 14.66
N VAL A 217 8.78 24.93 15.24
CA VAL A 217 9.39 26.13 14.66
C VAL A 217 10.92 26.14 14.74
N LYS A 218 11.54 25.42 15.70
CA LYS A 218 13.00 25.42 15.92
C LYS A 218 13.75 24.41 15.07
N ASP A 219 13.14 23.28 14.74
CA ASP A 219 13.73 22.24 13.88
C ASP A 219 14.04 22.72 12.44
N ASP A 220 13.64 23.93 12.06
CA ASP A 220 13.85 24.54 10.73
C ASP A 220 14.90 25.69 10.72
N SER A 221 15.79 25.76 11.73
CA SER A 221 16.92 26.70 11.69
C SER A 221 18.06 26.11 10.83
N PRO A 222 18.63 26.80 9.83
CA PRO A 222 19.75 26.26 9.06
C PRO A 222 20.96 26.02 9.98
N ASN A 223 21.45 24.77 10.02
CA ASN A 223 22.47 24.26 10.93
C ASN A 223 23.68 25.20 11.12
N GLN A 224 23.92 25.63 12.37
CA GLN A 224 25.28 25.75 12.89
C GLN A 224 25.56 24.52 13.76
N ALA A 225 26.31 23.56 13.18
CA ALA A 225 27.01 22.56 13.96
C ALA A 225 28.38 23.10 14.37
N GLY A 226 28.69 22.99 15.66
CA GLY A 226 29.98 23.32 16.30
C GLY A 226 29.73 24.04 17.63
N VAL A 227 29.37 23.38 18.74
CA VAL A 227 30.16 22.50 19.63
C VAL A 227 31.33 23.23 20.32
N ASP A 228 31.06 23.75 21.52
CA ASP A 228 31.94 23.80 22.71
C ASP A 228 31.14 23.10 23.83
N LYS A 229 31.29 21.81 24.18
CA LYS A 229 32.41 21.04 24.76
C LYS A 229 32.96 21.65 26.06
N ASN A 230 32.32 21.31 27.17
CA ASN A 230 32.71 20.20 28.06
C ASN A 230 33.82 20.56 29.07
N SER A 231 33.39 20.97 30.26
CA SER A 231 33.53 20.06 31.40
C SER A 231 32.82 18.74 31.04
N SER A 232 33.46 17.67 30.57
CA SER A 232 34.83 17.17 30.71
C SER A 232 35.64 17.06 29.39
N LEU A 233 36.58 18.01 29.22
CA LEU A 233 37.94 18.05 28.62
C LEU A 233 38.38 16.87 27.70
N HIS A 234 38.98 17.07 26.52
CA HIS A 234 40.09 17.98 26.19
C HIS A 234 40.28 18.17 24.65
N GLY A 235 40.70 19.37 24.20
CA GLY A 235 41.65 19.57 23.09
C GLY A 235 41.14 20.12 21.74
N ASP A 236 41.27 21.44 21.54
CA ASP A 236 41.27 22.15 20.26
C ASP A 236 42.55 21.86 19.44
N GLU A 237 42.45 21.89 18.09
CA GLU A 237 43.19 22.78 17.18
C GLU A 237 43.22 22.28 15.73
N ILE A 238 43.30 23.24 14.80
CA ILE A 238 43.50 23.15 13.33
C ILE A 238 42.21 22.92 12.52
N VAL A 239 41.53 24.01 12.13
CA VAL A 239 41.48 24.46 10.71
C VAL A 239 41.16 25.95 10.69
N GLN A 240 42.22 26.74 10.71
CA GLN A 240 42.25 28.09 10.18
C GLN A 240 42.83 27.99 8.77
N SER A 241 42.01 28.10 7.72
CA SER A 241 42.44 28.63 6.41
C SER A 241 41.34 28.58 5.36
N MET A 242 41.22 29.71 4.65
CA MET A 242 40.64 29.87 3.30
C MET A 242 39.15 30.19 3.19
N SER A 243 38.71 31.21 3.93
CA SER A 243 37.87 32.25 3.34
C SER A 243 38.74 33.20 2.50
N ALA A 244 38.75 33.05 1.18
CA ALA A 244 39.19 34.11 0.26
C ALA A 244 38.77 33.79 -1.19
N LEU A 245 37.68 34.41 -1.67
CA LEU A 245 37.61 35.21 -2.91
C LEU A 245 36.15 35.43 -3.34
N THR A 246 35.71 36.66 -3.10
CA THR A 246 34.49 37.32 -3.57
C THR A 246 34.57 37.62 -5.08
N LEU A 247 33.45 37.58 -5.82
CA LEU A 247 33.07 38.65 -6.79
C LEU A 247 31.65 38.48 -7.38
N LYS A 248 31.17 39.61 -7.89
CA LYS A 248 29.79 40.09 -8.03
C LYS A 248 29.16 39.87 -9.43
N ASN A 249 27.83 40.07 -9.45
CA ASN A 249 26.99 40.71 -10.48
C ASN A 249 26.40 39.92 -11.67
N ALA A 250 25.06 39.82 -11.63
CA ALA A 250 24.10 40.48 -12.53
C ALA A 250 23.49 39.75 -13.76
N THR A 251 22.17 39.96 -13.84
CA THR A 251 21.32 40.34 -15.00
C THR A 251 20.37 39.31 -15.65
N THR A 252 19.07 39.65 -15.52
CA THR A 252 17.95 39.61 -16.50
C THR A 252 17.36 38.30 -17.04
N ALA A 253 16.05 38.15 -16.76
CA ALA A 253 15.06 37.40 -17.54
C ALA A 253 14.73 38.12 -18.88
N PRO A 254 13.97 37.49 -19.80
CA PRO A 254 12.53 37.79 -19.83
C PRO A 254 11.58 36.62 -20.20
N GLN A 255 10.30 36.89 -19.90
CA GLN A 255 9.07 36.13 -20.10
C GLN A 255 8.60 35.99 -21.57
N ALA A 256 7.74 34.99 -21.82
CA ALA A 256 6.50 35.04 -22.64
C ALA A 256 5.88 33.62 -22.65
N ALA A 257 4.59 33.33 -22.81
CA ALA A 257 3.29 33.99 -22.68
C ALA A 257 2.26 32.87 -23.00
N GLU A 258 1.15 32.79 -22.27
CA GLU A 258 -0.03 31.99 -22.69
C GLU A 258 -0.87 32.75 -23.72
N PRO A 259 -1.86 32.07 -24.33
CA PRO A 259 -3.18 32.68 -24.32
C PRO A 259 -4.34 31.74 -23.93
N ASP A 260 -5.26 32.42 -23.27
CA ASP A 260 -6.59 32.14 -22.74
C ASP A 260 -7.65 31.95 -23.85
N ALA A 261 -8.74 31.24 -23.53
CA ALA A 261 -10.07 31.43 -24.12
C ALA A 261 -11.16 30.72 -23.28
N ARG A 262 -11.86 31.49 -22.44
CA ARG A 262 -13.23 31.23 -21.98
C ARG A 262 -14.26 31.94 -22.87
N GLY A 263 -15.46 31.36 -22.97
CA GLY A 263 -16.72 32.07 -23.28
C GLY A 263 -17.89 31.09 -23.08
N GLU A 264 -18.71 31.25 -22.02
CA GLU A 264 -20.05 31.88 -22.01
C GLU A 264 -21.16 30.80 -22.18
N LEU A 265 -22.33 30.76 -21.52
CA LEU A 265 -23.12 31.67 -20.67
C LEU A 265 -24.20 30.86 -19.90
N ARG A 266 -24.75 31.46 -18.84
CA ARG A 266 -25.87 31.03 -17.98
C ARG A 266 -27.25 31.36 -18.58
N GLU A 267 -28.29 30.65 -18.13
CA GLU A 267 -29.57 31.14 -17.55
C GLU A 267 -30.80 30.31 -17.95
N ALA A 268 -31.57 29.84 -16.95
CA ALA A 268 -33.02 30.08 -16.80
C ALA A 268 -33.55 29.41 -15.50
N VAL A 269 -34.39 30.15 -14.79
CA VAL A 269 -35.04 29.84 -13.51
C VAL A 269 -36.55 30.10 -13.65
N ASP A 270 -37.36 29.35 -12.89
CA ASP A 270 -38.78 29.51 -12.52
C ASP A 270 -39.92 29.22 -13.52
N ASN A 271 -40.74 28.19 -13.21
CA ASN A 271 -42.10 28.31 -12.61
C ASN A 271 -42.96 27.04 -12.80
N ALA A 272 -43.55 26.51 -11.71
CA ALA A 272 -45.01 26.27 -11.54
C ALA A 272 -45.33 25.43 -10.28
N GLN A 273 -46.27 25.92 -9.48
CA GLN A 273 -46.86 25.33 -8.27
C GLN A 273 -48.22 24.63 -8.54
N HIS A 274 -48.66 23.86 -7.53
CA HIS A 274 -50.01 23.35 -7.18
C HIS A 274 -50.43 21.94 -7.69
N GLN A 275 -50.70 21.00 -6.76
CA GLN A 275 -51.99 20.79 -6.08
C GLN A 275 -51.91 19.81 -4.89
N ILE A 276 -52.83 19.98 -3.94
CA ILE A 276 -52.98 19.30 -2.64
C ILE A 276 -54.07 18.22 -2.74
N GLY A 277 -53.93 17.10 -2.00
CA GLY A 277 -55.00 16.11 -1.80
C GLY A 277 -54.78 15.11 -0.65
N THR A 278 -55.22 15.51 0.55
CA THR A 278 -55.80 14.78 1.71
C THR A 278 -55.65 13.25 1.96
N ILE A 279 -55.43 12.96 3.26
CA ILE A 279 -55.37 11.70 4.04
C ILE A 279 -56.78 11.07 4.27
N PRO A 280 -56.91 9.76 4.64
CA PRO A 280 -57.13 9.35 6.06
C PRO A 280 -56.37 8.06 6.50
N THR A 281 -55.64 8.03 7.63
CA THR A 281 -55.95 7.35 8.94
C THR A 281 -56.57 5.94 8.80
N ASP A 282 -56.09 4.86 9.45
CA ASP A 282 -55.98 4.70 10.91
C ASP A 282 -55.42 3.29 11.30
N ILE A 283 -55.09 3.10 12.59
CA ILE A 283 -54.89 1.86 13.39
C ILE A 283 -53.44 1.38 13.71
N SER A 284 -53.20 1.30 15.02
CA SER A 284 -52.09 0.72 15.82
C SER A 284 -52.74 -0.26 16.83
N PRO A 285 -52.07 -0.90 17.83
CA PRO A 285 -50.70 -1.44 18.01
C PRO A 285 -50.71 -2.90 18.58
N GLU A 286 -49.53 -3.37 19.02
CA GLU A 286 -49.25 -4.45 20.00
C GLU A 286 -49.27 -5.90 19.49
N ASP A 287 -48.12 -6.60 19.53
CA ASP A 287 -47.83 -7.40 20.72
C ASP A 287 -46.39 -7.93 20.82
N THR A 288 -46.08 -8.24 22.06
CA THR A 288 -44.79 -8.41 22.72
C THR A 288 -44.31 -9.87 22.69
N ALA A 289 -43.08 -10.11 23.18
CA ALA A 289 -42.57 -11.35 23.78
C ALA A 289 -41.70 -12.25 22.86
N ILE A 290 -40.37 -12.27 23.04
CA ILE A 290 -39.59 -12.95 24.09
C ILE A 290 -39.35 -14.45 23.78
N ASN A 291 -38.05 -14.79 23.84
CA ASN A 291 -37.42 -16.04 24.29
C ASN A 291 -36.82 -17.03 23.28
N LYS A 292 -35.48 -17.11 23.43
CA LYS A 292 -34.70 -18.30 23.77
C LYS A 292 -34.23 -19.20 22.63
N PHE A 293 -32.94 -19.00 22.35
CA PHE A 293 -31.98 -20.02 21.97
C PHE A 293 -32.23 -21.35 22.69
N HIS A 294 -32.37 -22.41 21.89
CA HIS A 294 -32.07 -23.77 22.28
C HIS A 294 -31.00 -24.33 21.35
N ASP A 295 -29.91 -24.77 21.96
CA ASP A 295 -28.96 -25.75 21.42
C ASP A 295 -29.71 -26.93 20.79
N HIS A 296 -29.26 -27.39 19.61
CA HIS A 296 -28.84 -28.78 19.40
C HIS A 296 -28.40 -29.06 17.96
N ARG A 297 -27.11 -29.41 17.83
CA ARG A 297 -26.58 -30.68 17.31
C ARG A 297 -27.34 -31.31 16.13
N ALA A 298 -26.68 -31.32 14.98
CA ALA A 298 -27.07 -31.98 13.73
C ALA A 298 -27.52 -33.45 13.87
N PRO A 299 -28.51 -33.86 13.05
CA PRO A 299 -28.59 -35.24 12.59
C PRO A 299 -28.52 -35.35 11.05
N MET A 300 -27.77 -36.36 10.63
CA MET A 300 -27.60 -36.84 9.27
C MET A 300 -28.92 -37.21 8.56
N ASN A 301 -28.90 -36.99 7.25
CA ASN A 301 -29.90 -37.36 6.25
C ASN A 301 -30.45 -38.79 6.36
N ARG A 302 -31.78 -38.91 6.22
CA ARG A 302 -32.43 -40.08 5.62
C ARG A 302 -33.34 -39.60 4.48
N SER A 303 -33.00 -40.05 3.28
CA SER A 303 -33.76 -39.94 2.05
C SER A 303 -35.17 -40.55 2.17
N LYS A 304 -36.19 -39.84 1.68
CA LYS A 304 -37.39 -40.45 1.09
C LYS A 304 -37.91 -39.64 -0.10
N SER A 305 -38.05 -40.37 -1.20
CA SER A 305 -38.76 -40.07 -2.44
C SER A 305 -40.27 -39.85 -2.23
N GLY A 306 -40.87 -38.93 -2.99
CA GLY A 306 -42.32 -38.94 -3.22
C GLY A 306 -42.93 -37.65 -3.76
N ASP A 307 -43.33 -37.72 -5.03
CA ASP A 307 -44.39 -37.00 -5.75
C ASP A 307 -44.21 -35.58 -6.31
N MET A 308 -44.48 -35.52 -7.61
CA MET A 308 -44.52 -34.35 -8.49
C MET A 308 -45.92 -33.71 -8.44
N SER A 309 -45.96 -32.40 -8.21
CA SER A 309 -47.04 -31.54 -8.70
C SER A 309 -46.40 -30.32 -9.36
N GLU A 310 -46.55 -30.22 -10.68
CA GLU A 310 -46.05 -29.14 -11.52
C GLU A 310 -46.75 -27.81 -11.19
N GLY A 311 -46.05 -26.92 -10.49
CA GLY A 311 -46.12 -25.48 -10.70
C GLY A 311 -44.79 -25.05 -11.31
N GLN A 312 -44.81 -24.16 -12.30
CA GLN A 312 -43.59 -23.60 -12.91
C GLN A 312 -42.82 -22.75 -11.89
N GLU A 313 -42.13 -23.39 -10.95
CA GLU A 313 -41.06 -22.78 -10.16
C GLU A 313 -39.75 -22.94 -10.94
N GLY A 314 -38.95 -21.86 -10.98
CA GLY A 314 -37.70 -21.79 -11.72
C GLY A 314 -36.83 -23.02 -11.50
N GLN A 315 -36.24 -23.55 -12.58
CA GLN A 315 -35.37 -24.71 -12.51
C GLN A 315 -34.17 -24.40 -11.62
N GLN A 316 -34.23 -24.86 -10.36
CA GLN A 316 -33.10 -24.81 -9.46
C GLN A 316 -32.11 -25.89 -9.89
N LEU A 317 -31.04 -25.48 -10.58
CA LEU A 317 -29.99 -26.37 -11.01
C LEU A 317 -29.05 -26.62 -9.83
N ARG A 318 -29.21 -27.78 -9.19
CA ARG A 318 -28.43 -28.17 -8.02
C ARG A 318 -27.18 -28.97 -8.39
N GLY A 319 -26.08 -28.74 -7.67
CA GLY A 319 -24.86 -29.56 -7.77
C GLY A 319 -24.09 -29.40 -9.09
N LEU A 320 -24.07 -28.19 -9.65
CA LEU A 320 -23.36 -27.89 -10.91
C LEU A 320 -21.82 -27.91 -10.77
N CYS A 321 -21.30 -27.80 -9.54
CA CYS A 321 -19.86 -27.77 -9.19
C CYS A 321 -19.54 -28.70 -8.00
N GLU A 322 -18.35 -28.60 -7.39
CA GLU A 322 -18.04 -29.32 -6.13
C GLU A 322 -18.74 -28.64 -4.95
N GLY A 323 -19.37 -29.43 -4.08
CA GLY A 323 -20.12 -28.93 -2.92
C GLY A 323 -21.55 -28.52 -3.26
N ASP A 324 -22.24 -28.09 -2.21
CA ASP A 324 -23.60 -27.56 -2.07
C ASP A 324 -23.91 -26.30 -2.91
N THR A 325 -23.27 -26.14 -4.07
CA THR A 325 -23.50 -25.01 -4.98
C THR A 325 -24.76 -25.24 -5.82
N ASP A 326 -25.74 -24.36 -5.61
CA ASP A 326 -27.01 -24.31 -6.33
C ASP A 326 -27.08 -23.04 -7.19
N VAL A 327 -27.56 -23.16 -8.43
CA VAL A 327 -27.89 -22.01 -9.29
C VAL A 327 -29.40 -21.83 -9.30
N ILE A 328 -29.84 -20.61 -8.98
CA ILE A 328 -31.25 -20.22 -8.98
C ILE A 328 -31.48 -19.32 -10.19
N GLU A 329 -32.06 -19.89 -11.24
CA GLU A 329 -32.47 -19.12 -12.41
C GLU A 329 -33.81 -18.41 -12.14
N ASN A 330 -34.00 -17.24 -12.76
CA ASN A 330 -35.24 -16.46 -12.66
C ASN A 330 -35.60 -16.14 -11.19
N LEU A 331 -34.60 -15.71 -10.41
CA LEU A 331 -34.77 -15.40 -8.99
C LEU A 331 -35.92 -14.40 -8.76
N LEU A 332 -36.05 -13.39 -9.62
CA LEU A 332 -37.08 -12.36 -9.50
C LEU A 332 -38.37 -12.80 -10.20
N PRO A 333 -39.54 -12.65 -9.56
CA PRO A 333 -40.83 -12.78 -10.24
C PRO A 333 -40.95 -11.78 -11.39
N ILE A 334 -41.66 -12.14 -12.45
CA ILE A 334 -41.84 -11.31 -13.66
C ILE A 334 -42.43 -9.94 -13.31
N GLU A 335 -43.33 -9.89 -12.32
CA GLU A 335 -43.94 -8.65 -11.85
C GLU A 335 -42.94 -7.69 -11.21
N LEU A 336 -41.90 -8.23 -10.56
CA LEU A 336 -40.83 -7.45 -9.94
C LEU A 336 -39.72 -7.10 -10.94
N GLU A 337 -39.45 -7.98 -11.92
CA GLU A 337 -38.44 -7.76 -12.97
C GLU A 337 -38.83 -6.62 -13.92
N SER A 338 -40.11 -6.49 -14.24
CA SER A 338 -40.59 -5.53 -15.23
C SER A 338 -40.29 -4.08 -14.84
N GLY A 339 -39.35 -3.45 -15.55
CA GLY A 339 -38.97 -2.04 -15.35
C GLY A 339 -38.05 -1.80 -14.15
N ILE A 340 -37.56 -2.86 -13.51
CA ILE A 340 -36.73 -2.78 -12.30
C ILE A 340 -35.44 -2.00 -12.53
N PHE A 341 -34.87 -2.13 -13.73
CA PHE A 341 -33.63 -1.48 -14.10
C PHE A 341 -33.80 0.04 -14.19
N GLU A 342 -34.85 0.51 -14.84
CA GLU A 342 -35.15 1.94 -14.97
C GLU A 342 -35.43 2.56 -13.59
N ILE A 343 -36.21 1.89 -12.74
CA ILE A 343 -36.53 2.37 -11.39
C ILE A 343 -35.25 2.50 -10.55
N LEU A 344 -34.39 1.49 -10.55
CA LEU A 344 -33.12 1.55 -9.84
C LEU A 344 -32.21 2.64 -10.41
N ARG A 345 -32.11 2.75 -11.75
CA ARG A 345 -31.22 3.69 -12.44
C ARG A 345 -31.62 5.14 -12.22
N ASP A 346 -32.90 5.46 -12.40
CA ASP A 346 -33.37 6.83 -12.56
C ASP A 346 -34.00 7.40 -11.28
N ASP A 347 -34.61 6.54 -10.45
CA ASP A 347 -35.48 6.99 -9.36
C ASP A 347 -34.95 6.68 -7.95
N GLU A 348 -34.37 5.49 -7.72
CA GLU A 348 -34.10 4.99 -6.36
C GLU A 348 -32.62 5.00 -5.94
N VAL A 349 -31.68 4.77 -6.86
CA VAL A 349 -30.25 4.59 -6.50
C VAL A 349 -29.47 5.90 -6.70
N GLN A 350 -28.85 6.37 -5.62
CA GLN A 350 -27.97 7.53 -5.68
C GLN A 350 -26.55 7.12 -6.12
N TRP A 351 -26.31 7.13 -7.43
CA TRP A 351 -25.05 6.72 -8.04
C TRP A 351 -23.85 7.57 -7.62
N GLN A 352 -22.76 6.90 -7.26
CA GLN A 352 -21.49 7.49 -6.86
C GLN A 352 -20.37 7.09 -7.83
N ARG A 353 -19.36 7.96 -7.93
CA ARG A 353 -18.10 7.65 -8.60
C ARG A 353 -17.13 7.16 -7.53
N MET A 354 -16.39 6.11 -7.85
CA MET A 354 -15.40 5.51 -6.94
C MET A 354 -14.01 5.67 -7.55
N SER A 355 -12.99 5.89 -6.72
CA SER A 355 -11.60 5.92 -7.17
C SER A 355 -10.79 4.80 -6.52
N HIS A 356 -9.83 4.26 -7.25
CA HIS A 356 -8.86 3.29 -6.76
C HIS A 356 -7.47 3.64 -7.29
N GLN A 357 -6.48 3.72 -6.39
CA GLN A 357 -5.08 4.05 -6.72
C GLN A 357 -4.95 5.41 -7.45
N GLY A 358 -5.79 6.38 -7.09
CA GLY A 358 -5.81 7.71 -7.70
C GLY A 358 -6.49 7.80 -9.06
N GLY A 359 -7.00 6.69 -9.62
CA GLY A 359 -7.79 6.65 -10.85
C GLY A 359 -9.28 6.42 -10.58
N GLU A 360 -10.15 7.05 -11.36
CA GLU A 360 -11.59 6.81 -11.26
C GLU A 360 -11.94 5.43 -11.85
N VAL A 361 -12.78 4.69 -11.15
CA VAL A 361 -13.35 3.43 -11.61
C VAL A 361 -14.45 3.75 -12.64
N PRO A 362 -14.46 3.09 -13.82
CA PRO A 362 -15.29 3.52 -14.94
C PRO A 362 -16.81 3.33 -14.73
N ARG A 363 -17.22 2.44 -13.83
CA ARG A 363 -18.63 2.18 -13.51
C ARG A 363 -19.09 2.99 -12.30
N LEU A 364 -20.39 3.28 -12.25
CA LEU A 364 -21.00 3.92 -11.09
C LEU A 364 -21.34 2.88 -10.02
N VAL A 365 -21.27 3.27 -8.76
CA VAL A 365 -21.53 2.39 -7.62
C VAL A 365 -22.48 3.02 -6.62
N ALA A 366 -23.20 2.21 -5.87
CA ALA A 366 -23.92 2.61 -4.68
C ALA A 366 -23.86 1.50 -3.64
N VAL A 367 -23.89 1.87 -2.38
CA VAL A 367 -23.87 0.93 -1.26
C VAL A 367 -25.12 1.17 -0.44
N GLN A 368 -25.92 0.13 -0.24
CA GLN A 368 -27.12 0.18 0.59
C GLN A 368 -27.08 -0.91 1.67
N GLY A 369 -27.61 -0.64 2.86
CA GLY A 369 -27.64 -1.61 3.93
C GLY A 369 -28.45 -1.17 5.14
N GLU A 370 -28.51 -2.08 6.12
CA GLU A 370 -29.23 -1.87 7.38
C GLU A 370 -28.26 -1.40 8.47
N VAL A 371 -28.57 -0.28 9.11
CA VAL A 371 -27.86 0.18 10.31
C VAL A 371 -28.59 -0.38 11.52
N GLY A 372 -27.87 -1.16 12.35
CA GLY A 372 -28.38 -1.76 13.57
C GLY A 372 -28.85 -0.72 14.58
N SER A 373 -29.74 -1.11 15.48
CA SER A 373 -30.29 -0.22 16.52
C SER A 373 -29.24 0.33 17.49
N ASP A 374 -28.07 -0.31 17.55
CA ASP A 374 -26.89 0.10 18.32
C ASP A 374 -25.95 1.05 17.53
N GLY A 375 -26.34 1.44 16.31
CA GLY A 375 -25.52 2.24 15.40
C GLY A 375 -24.48 1.43 14.62
N SER A 376 -24.44 0.11 14.80
CA SER A 376 -23.57 -0.75 13.99
C SER A 376 -23.99 -0.72 12.52
N MET A 377 -23.03 -0.71 11.62
CA MET A 377 -23.31 -0.73 10.19
C MET A 377 -22.44 -1.76 9.47
N PRO A 378 -22.98 -2.46 8.47
CA PRO A 378 -22.19 -3.38 7.67
C PRO A 378 -21.19 -2.59 6.83
N VAL A 379 -19.92 -2.98 6.91
CA VAL A 379 -18.84 -2.36 6.14
C VAL A 379 -18.32 -3.35 5.12
N TYR A 380 -18.50 -3.04 3.85
CA TYR A 380 -17.82 -3.75 2.78
C TYR A 380 -16.50 -3.06 2.46
N ARG A 381 -15.38 -3.80 2.60
CA ARG A 381 -14.03 -3.25 2.40
C ARG A 381 -13.69 -3.17 0.91
N HIS A 382 -14.09 -2.08 0.26
CA HIS A 382 -13.70 -1.81 -1.11
C HIS A 382 -12.17 -1.68 -1.29
N PRO A 383 -11.61 -2.10 -2.43
CA PRO A 383 -10.33 -1.60 -2.91
C PRO A 383 -10.59 -0.20 -3.49
N SER A 384 -10.90 0.77 -2.65
CA SER A 384 -11.13 2.15 -3.06
C SER A 384 -10.34 3.10 -2.18
N ASP A 385 -10.02 4.26 -2.74
CA ASP A 385 -9.33 5.33 -2.02
C ASP A 385 -10.24 5.89 -0.90
N GLU A 386 -11.56 5.86 -1.13
CA GLU A 386 -12.61 6.27 -0.19
C GLU A 386 -13.80 5.31 -0.33
N SER A 387 -14.40 4.89 0.80
CA SER A 387 -15.56 4.01 0.79
C SER A 387 -16.80 4.77 0.35
N PRO A 388 -17.65 4.23 -0.55
CA PRO A 388 -18.95 4.81 -0.82
C PRO A 388 -19.80 4.87 0.47
N PRO A 389 -20.63 5.91 0.65
CA PRO A 389 -21.51 6.00 1.81
C PRO A 389 -22.51 4.84 1.81
N LEU A 390 -22.75 4.26 2.98
CA LEU A 390 -23.82 3.29 3.20
C LEU A 390 -25.15 4.04 3.32
N LEU A 391 -26.04 3.85 2.34
CA LEU A 391 -27.39 4.40 2.36
C LEU A 391 -28.42 3.35 2.81
N PRO A 392 -29.62 3.74 3.27
CA PRO A 392 -30.69 2.78 3.53
C PRO A 392 -31.09 2.01 2.26
N PHE A 393 -31.61 0.80 2.43
CA PHE A 393 -32.20 0.05 1.32
C PHE A 393 -33.37 0.81 0.70
N SER A 394 -33.35 0.93 -0.63
CA SER A 394 -34.45 1.46 -1.43
C SER A 394 -35.59 0.42 -1.58
N SER A 395 -36.79 0.86 -1.97
CA SER A 395 -37.98 0.00 -2.01
C SER A 395 -37.82 -1.19 -2.94
N THR A 396 -37.24 -0.97 -4.12
CA THR A 396 -36.97 -2.03 -5.09
C THR A 396 -35.88 -2.99 -4.58
N VAL A 397 -34.84 -2.46 -3.94
CA VAL A 397 -33.78 -3.27 -3.33
C VAL A 397 -34.31 -4.12 -2.16
N LEU A 398 -35.25 -3.60 -1.35
CA LEU A 398 -35.93 -4.38 -0.32
C LEU A 398 -36.76 -5.53 -0.90
N ALA A 399 -37.42 -5.33 -2.05
CA ALA A 399 -38.16 -6.38 -2.72
C ALA A 399 -37.22 -7.48 -3.26
N ILE A 400 -36.11 -7.10 -3.89
CA ILE A 400 -35.06 -8.04 -4.32
C ILE A 400 -34.50 -8.80 -3.11
N LYS A 401 -34.18 -8.09 -2.03
CA LYS A 401 -33.70 -8.65 -0.77
C LYS A 401 -34.66 -9.70 -0.22
N ALA A 402 -35.96 -9.41 -0.13
CA ALA A 402 -36.94 -10.34 0.42
C ALA A 402 -37.04 -11.66 -0.38
N VAL A 403 -37.02 -11.56 -1.72
CA VAL A 403 -37.01 -12.75 -2.59
C VAL A 403 -35.72 -13.54 -2.44
N THR A 404 -34.59 -12.85 -2.32
CA THR A 404 -33.26 -13.48 -2.14
C THR A 404 -33.14 -14.17 -0.78
N GLU A 405 -33.55 -13.53 0.31
CA GLU A 405 -33.53 -14.09 1.67
C GLU A 405 -34.42 -15.32 1.80
N LYS A 406 -35.57 -15.34 1.12
CA LYS A 406 -36.44 -16.52 1.06
C LYS A 406 -35.72 -17.74 0.48
N GLN A 407 -34.85 -17.53 -0.52
CA GLN A 407 -34.07 -18.60 -1.13
C GLN A 407 -32.84 -19.00 -0.29
N LEU A 408 -32.17 -18.01 0.32
CA LEU A 408 -30.96 -18.25 1.11
C LEU A 408 -31.25 -18.79 2.52
N GLY A 409 -32.45 -18.57 3.05
CA GLY A 409 -32.85 -19.02 4.39
C GLY A 409 -32.21 -18.24 5.54
N HIS A 410 -31.55 -17.12 5.26
CA HIS A 410 -30.93 -16.22 6.24
C HIS A 410 -31.04 -14.76 5.79
N PRO A 411 -30.92 -13.78 6.72
CA PRO A 411 -31.01 -12.38 6.36
C PRO A 411 -29.77 -11.88 5.62
N LEU A 412 -29.96 -10.84 4.82
CA LEU A 412 -28.94 -10.02 4.18
C LEU A 412 -29.01 -8.63 4.77
N ASN A 413 -27.87 -7.98 5.01
CA ASN A 413 -27.83 -6.64 5.63
C ASN A 413 -27.11 -5.59 4.78
N HIS A 414 -26.55 -5.96 3.63
CA HIS A 414 -25.77 -5.07 2.78
C HIS A 414 -25.88 -5.47 1.30
N VAL A 415 -25.83 -4.48 0.41
CA VAL A 415 -25.68 -4.65 -1.04
C VAL A 415 -24.74 -3.61 -1.64
N LEU A 416 -23.88 -4.06 -2.56
CA LEU A 416 -23.16 -3.21 -3.49
C LEU A 416 -23.87 -3.24 -4.83
N ILE A 417 -24.35 -2.09 -5.29
CA ILE A 417 -25.03 -1.91 -6.57
C ILE A 417 -24.03 -1.30 -7.55
N GLN A 418 -23.89 -1.89 -8.74
CA GLN A 418 -22.94 -1.45 -9.76
C GLN A 418 -23.68 -1.18 -11.06
N PHE A 419 -23.55 0.04 -11.59
CA PHE A 419 -24.18 0.43 -12.84
C PHE A 419 -23.13 0.63 -13.93
N TYR A 420 -23.24 -0.24 -14.94
CA TYR A 420 -22.48 -0.19 -16.18
C TYR A 420 -23.33 0.59 -17.18
N GLN A 421 -22.94 1.84 -17.42
CA GLN A 421 -23.69 2.79 -18.21
C GLN A 421 -23.68 2.42 -19.69
N ASN A 422 -22.58 1.82 -20.14
CA ASN A 422 -22.38 1.40 -21.52
C ASN A 422 -21.36 0.26 -21.59
N GLY A 423 -21.21 -0.36 -22.77
CA GLY A 423 -20.27 -1.49 -22.98
C GLY A 423 -18.78 -1.17 -22.86
N LYS A 424 -18.40 0.04 -22.43
CA LYS A 424 -17.00 0.43 -22.15
C LYS A 424 -16.67 0.43 -20.67
N ASP A 425 -17.67 0.29 -19.79
CA ASP A 425 -17.44 0.24 -18.35
C ASP A 425 -17.01 -1.18 -17.97
N TYR A 426 -16.02 -1.30 -17.10
CA TYR A 426 -15.46 -2.60 -16.74
C TYR A 426 -15.08 -2.68 -15.26
N ILE A 427 -14.83 -3.90 -14.81
CA ILE A 427 -14.18 -4.15 -13.54
C ILE A 427 -12.70 -4.42 -13.81
N SER A 428 -11.82 -3.55 -13.30
CA SER A 428 -10.38 -3.74 -13.44
C SER A 428 -9.91 -4.95 -12.65
N GLU A 429 -8.71 -5.46 -12.95
CA GLU A 429 -8.06 -6.48 -12.14
C GLU A 429 -8.02 -6.02 -10.67
N HIS A 430 -8.62 -6.81 -9.79
CA HIS A 430 -8.69 -6.57 -8.35
C HIS A 430 -8.71 -7.91 -7.63
N SER A 431 -8.20 -7.92 -6.40
CA SER A 431 -8.32 -9.05 -5.49
C SER A 431 -9.49 -8.79 -4.55
N ASP A 432 -10.43 -9.73 -4.49
CA ASP A 432 -11.46 -9.70 -3.47
C ASP A 432 -10.82 -9.87 -2.09
N LYS A 433 -11.26 -9.04 -1.14
CA LYS A 433 -10.77 -9.12 0.23
C LYS A 433 -11.46 -10.28 0.95
N THR A 434 -10.69 -10.98 1.76
CA THR A 434 -11.15 -12.05 2.64
C THR A 434 -12.37 -11.59 3.44
N LEU A 435 -13.43 -12.42 3.39
CA LEU A 435 -14.61 -12.28 4.23
C LEU A 435 -14.20 -12.51 5.69
N ASP A 436 -14.67 -11.66 6.61
CA ASP A 436 -14.65 -11.98 8.03
C ASP A 436 -15.72 -13.06 8.26
N ILE A 437 -15.32 -14.32 8.14
CA ILE A 437 -16.22 -15.47 8.22
C ILE A 437 -16.45 -15.90 9.67
N MET A 438 -17.69 -16.26 10.00
CA MET A 438 -18.00 -16.90 11.27
C MET A 438 -17.36 -18.28 11.36
N ARG A 439 -17.13 -18.74 12.59
CA ARG A 439 -16.75 -20.13 12.85
C ARG A 439 -17.81 -21.06 12.23
N ASP A 440 -17.35 -22.09 11.53
CA ASP A 440 -18.14 -23.09 10.79
C ASP A 440 -18.67 -22.65 9.40
N SER A 441 -18.16 -21.54 8.85
CA SER A 441 -18.37 -21.19 7.43
C SER A 441 -17.41 -21.96 6.52
N TYR A 442 -17.85 -22.40 5.34
CA TYR A 442 -16.99 -23.00 4.31
C TYR A 442 -16.65 -21.99 3.22
N ILE A 443 -15.39 -22.00 2.78
CA ILE A 443 -14.92 -21.31 1.57
C ILE A 443 -14.34 -22.38 0.65
N ALA A 444 -14.77 -22.42 -0.61
CA ALA A 444 -14.20 -23.26 -1.65
C ALA A 444 -13.46 -22.40 -2.69
N ASN A 445 -12.35 -22.91 -3.21
CA ASN A 445 -11.68 -22.38 -4.40
C ASN A 445 -11.22 -23.56 -5.27
N GLY A 446 -11.36 -23.40 -6.59
CA GLY A 446 -11.49 -24.47 -7.56
C GLY A 446 -10.26 -25.38 -7.72
N ALA A 447 -10.54 -26.68 -7.79
CA ALA A 447 -9.65 -27.70 -8.34
C ALA A 447 -10.21 -28.15 -9.69
N THR A 448 -9.36 -28.53 -10.65
CA THR A 448 -9.80 -29.17 -11.91
C THR A 448 -10.51 -30.50 -11.66
N ALA A 449 -10.30 -31.10 -10.49
CA ALA A 449 -10.91 -32.33 -10.05
C ALA A 449 -12.17 -32.08 -9.21
N LYS A 450 -13.28 -32.71 -9.60
CA LYS A 450 -14.58 -32.57 -8.93
C LYS A 450 -14.83 -33.58 -7.80
N CYS A 451 -13.86 -34.44 -7.50
CA CYS A 451 -13.99 -35.48 -6.47
C CYS A 451 -12.62 -35.88 -5.90
N LEU A 452 -12.62 -36.35 -4.65
CA LEU A 452 -11.43 -36.73 -3.89
C LEU A 452 -10.51 -37.72 -4.62
N ASP A 453 -11.09 -38.72 -5.30
CA ASP A 453 -10.34 -39.76 -6.01
C ASP A 453 -9.52 -39.20 -7.21
N ASN A 454 -9.90 -38.02 -7.71
CA ASN A 454 -9.26 -37.37 -8.84
C ASN A 454 -8.45 -36.13 -8.44
N ALA A 455 -8.34 -35.85 -7.13
CA ALA A 455 -7.68 -34.66 -6.61
C ALA A 455 -6.30 -34.45 -7.24
N LYS A 456 -6.04 -33.22 -7.65
CA LYS A 456 -4.78 -32.78 -8.22
C LYS A 456 -4.00 -31.99 -7.19
N ASP A 457 -2.67 -32.05 -7.30
CA ASP A 457 -1.81 -31.20 -6.50
C ASP A 457 -1.99 -29.74 -6.92
N VAL A 458 -2.07 -28.85 -5.93
CA VAL A 458 -2.16 -27.41 -6.17
C VAL A 458 -0.86 -26.88 -6.77
N ILE A 459 -0.98 -26.09 -7.83
CA ILE A 459 0.13 -25.47 -8.53
C ILE A 459 0.34 -24.05 -8.03
N ASN A 460 1.56 -23.73 -7.62
CA ASN A 460 1.96 -22.41 -7.12
C ASN A 460 3.15 -21.86 -7.90
N GLY A 461 3.19 -20.54 -8.09
CA GLY A 461 4.28 -19.83 -8.74
C GLY A 461 4.13 -19.68 -10.26
N GLN A 462 5.22 -19.31 -10.94
CA GLN A 462 5.24 -19.11 -12.40
C GLN A 462 5.50 -20.42 -13.14
N THR A 463 4.45 -21.24 -13.30
CA THR A 463 4.49 -22.48 -14.09
C THR A 463 3.96 -22.25 -15.51
N GLU A 464 4.10 -23.23 -16.40
CA GLU A 464 3.49 -23.18 -17.74
C GLU A 464 1.96 -23.02 -17.66
N GLU A 465 1.33 -23.61 -16.64
CA GLU A 465 -0.10 -23.51 -16.39
C GLU A 465 -0.48 -22.10 -15.91
N SER A 466 0.31 -21.49 -15.03
CA SER A 466 0.15 -20.08 -14.65
C SER A 466 0.29 -19.13 -15.84
N ILE A 467 1.22 -19.42 -16.76
CA ILE A 467 1.38 -18.64 -18.01
C ILE A 467 0.18 -18.84 -18.93
N SER A 468 -0.33 -20.07 -19.04
CA SER A 468 -1.52 -20.38 -19.83
C SER A 468 -2.75 -19.66 -19.29
N MET A 469 -2.92 -19.64 -17.96
CA MET A 469 -3.99 -18.91 -17.26
C MET A 469 -3.88 -17.40 -17.50
N LEU A 470 -2.68 -16.82 -17.38
CA LEU A 470 -2.44 -15.41 -17.68
C LEU A 470 -2.69 -15.07 -19.17
N ARG A 471 -2.40 -15.98 -20.09
CA ARG A 471 -2.75 -15.81 -21.52
C ARG A 471 -4.25 -15.92 -21.76
N ALA A 472 -4.96 -16.77 -21.03
CA ALA A 472 -6.41 -16.87 -21.11
C ALA A 472 -7.06 -15.55 -20.67
N PHE A 473 -6.68 -15.01 -19.50
CA PHE A 473 -7.09 -13.67 -19.03
C PHE A 473 -6.72 -12.58 -20.04
N GLY A 474 -5.50 -12.62 -20.57
CA GLY A 474 -5.05 -11.69 -21.59
C GLY A 474 -5.89 -11.75 -22.87
N THR A 475 -6.29 -12.94 -23.32
CA THR A 475 -7.09 -13.12 -24.54
C THR A 475 -8.54 -12.66 -24.33
N GLU A 476 -9.13 -12.97 -23.17
CA GLU A 476 -10.45 -12.48 -22.76
C GLU A 476 -10.52 -10.95 -22.76
N ASN A 477 -9.52 -10.29 -22.17
CA ASN A 477 -9.48 -8.83 -22.07
C ASN A 477 -9.32 -8.10 -23.43
N HIS A 478 -8.90 -8.78 -24.49
CA HIS A 478 -8.63 -8.17 -25.79
C HIS A 478 -9.57 -8.64 -26.92
N SER A 479 -10.50 -9.56 -26.65
CA SER A 479 -11.41 -10.10 -27.65
C SER A 479 -12.87 -9.93 -27.24
N SER A 480 -13.69 -9.34 -28.13
CA SER A 480 -15.14 -9.25 -27.94
C SER A 480 -15.87 -10.56 -28.25
N ASP A 481 -15.24 -11.47 -29.00
CA ASP A 481 -15.69 -12.84 -29.24
C ASP A 481 -14.76 -13.79 -28.48
N PHE A 482 -15.15 -14.19 -27.26
CA PHE A 482 -14.32 -15.04 -26.38
C PHE A 482 -14.90 -16.46 -26.26
N ASP A 483 -14.12 -17.47 -26.65
CA ASP A 483 -14.50 -18.88 -26.49
C ASP A 483 -14.09 -19.40 -25.11
N TRP A 484 -15.03 -19.32 -24.17
CA TRP A 484 -14.82 -19.76 -22.79
C TRP A 484 -14.37 -21.22 -22.69
N ASN A 485 -14.96 -22.13 -23.48
CA ASN A 485 -14.62 -23.56 -23.41
C ASN A 485 -13.21 -23.84 -23.94
N ALA A 486 -12.77 -23.13 -24.98
CA ALA A 486 -11.41 -23.29 -25.52
C ALA A 486 -10.32 -22.80 -24.54
N HIS A 487 -10.61 -21.74 -23.77
CA HIS A 487 -9.64 -21.09 -22.88
C HIS A 487 -9.69 -21.57 -21.43
N TYR A 488 -10.89 -21.75 -20.86
CA TYR A 488 -11.12 -22.13 -19.46
C TYR A 488 -11.70 -23.53 -19.28
N GLY A 489 -12.25 -24.16 -20.33
CA GLY A 489 -13.00 -25.42 -20.20
C GLY A 489 -12.20 -26.61 -19.66
N LYS A 490 -10.86 -26.53 -19.66
CA LYS A 490 -9.97 -27.54 -19.03
C LYS A 490 -9.70 -27.27 -17.54
N GLY A 491 -10.03 -26.08 -17.04
CA GLY A 491 -9.70 -25.58 -15.70
C GLY A 491 -8.21 -25.29 -15.51
N PHE A 492 -7.87 -24.76 -14.33
CA PHE A 492 -6.50 -24.55 -13.87
C PHE A 492 -6.39 -25.01 -12.42
N ASP A 493 -5.30 -25.68 -12.06
CA ASP A 493 -4.98 -26.04 -10.67
C ASP A 493 -4.06 -24.99 -9.99
N VAL A 494 -3.98 -23.77 -10.55
CA VAL A 494 -3.11 -22.68 -10.07
C VAL A 494 -3.78 -21.89 -8.95
N LEU A 495 -3.21 -21.93 -7.74
CA LEU A 495 -3.77 -21.23 -6.58
C LEU A 495 -3.07 -19.89 -6.28
N HIS A 496 -1.73 -19.85 -6.35
CA HIS A 496 -0.97 -18.63 -6.09
C HIS A 496 -0.06 -18.24 -7.25
N LEU A 497 -0.39 -17.09 -7.88
CA LEU A 497 0.53 -16.36 -8.74
C LEU A 497 1.58 -15.66 -7.87
N ARG A 498 2.60 -16.40 -7.43
CA ARG A 498 3.71 -15.77 -6.68
C ARG A 498 4.53 -14.90 -7.63
N GLY A 499 4.86 -13.69 -7.17
CA GLY A 499 5.84 -12.84 -7.85
C GLY A 499 7.16 -13.59 -8.05
N ALA A 500 7.87 -13.29 -9.13
CA ALA A 500 9.21 -13.82 -9.31
C ALA A 500 10.12 -13.30 -8.17
N PRO A 501 11.05 -14.11 -7.64
CA PRO A 501 12.07 -13.63 -6.72
C PRO A 501 12.84 -12.45 -7.34
N ARG A 502 13.39 -11.58 -6.50
CA ARG A 502 14.07 -10.35 -6.95
C ARG A 502 15.57 -10.47 -6.79
N LEU A 503 16.30 -10.18 -7.88
CA LEU A 503 17.75 -10.06 -7.85
C LEU A 503 18.15 -8.59 -8.00
N PHE A 504 18.86 -8.06 -7.01
CA PHE A 504 19.46 -6.74 -7.03
C PHE A 504 20.93 -6.91 -7.41
N LEU A 505 21.26 -6.51 -8.64
CA LEU A 505 22.59 -6.66 -9.20
C LEU A 505 23.59 -5.73 -8.51
N SER A 506 24.83 -6.21 -8.36
CA SER A 506 25.95 -5.37 -7.94
C SER A 506 26.59 -4.63 -9.11
N THR A 507 27.53 -3.74 -8.82
CA THR A 507 28.41 -3.13 -9.84
C THR A 507 29.43 -4.12 -10.41
N ASP A 508 29.63 -5.28 -9.79
CA ASP A 508 30.60 -6.27 -10.22
C ASP A 508 29.95 -7.31 -11.16
N SER A 509 30.37 -7.28 -12.43
CA SER A 509 29.82 -8.16 -13.46
C SER A 509 30.12 -9.64 -13.21
N ILE A 510 31.27 -9.98 -12.62
CA ILE A 510 31.66 -11.36 -12.32
C ILE A 510 30.73 -11.91 -11.24
N VAL A 511 30.50 -11.13 -10.17
CA VAL A 511 29.57 -11.50 -9.09
C VAL A 511 28.14 -11.69 -9.62
N ASN A 512 27.67 -10.77 -10.46
CA ASN A 512 26.36 -10.88 -11.10
C ASN A 512 26.25 -12.15 -11.97
N MET A 513 27.30 -12.49 -12.72
CA MET A 513 27.36 -13.71 -13.53
C MET A 513 27.28 -14.98 -12.68
N LYS A 514 28.00 -15.07 -11.55
CA LYS A 514 27.93 -16.25 -10.65
C LYS A 514 26.49 -16.57 -10.27
N ILE A 515 25.77 -15.56 -9.78
CA ILE A 515 24.40 -15.74 -9.31
C ILE A 515 23.44 -15.99 -10.47
N SER A 516 23.57 -15.24 -11.57
CA SER A 516 22.71 -15.42 -12.75
C SER A 516 22.86 -16.80 -13.37
N MET A 517 24.08 -17.35 -13.36
CA MET A 517 24.36 -18.71 -13.84
C MET A 517 23.71 -19.78 -12.95
N MET A 518 23.73 -19.59 -11.62
CA MET A 518 23.04 -20.48 -10.68
C MET A 518 21.52 -20.43 -10.87
N LEU A 519 20.94 -19.23 -10.97
CA LEU A 519 19.50 -19.06 -11.21
C LEU A 519 19.08 -19.70 -12.53
N ALA A 520 19.86 -19.51 -13.61
CA ALA A 520 19.60 -20.14 -14.89
C ALA A 520 19.73 -21.67 -14.85
N PHE A 521 20.68 -22.22 -14.09
CA PHE A 521 20.86 -23.66 -13.93
C PHE A 521 19.75 -24.31 -13.11
N TYR A 522 19.28 -23.65 -12.05
CA TYR A 522 18.15 -24.12 -11.24
C TYR A 522 16.78 -23.80 -11.86
N GLU A 523 16.76 -23.11 -13.01
CA GLU A 523 15.55 -22.71 -13.74
C GLU A 523 14.67 -21.74 -12.94
N ILE A 524 15.30 -20.86 -12.16
CA ILE A 524 14.64 -19.85 -11.34
C ILE A 524 14.48 -18.57 -12.17
N GLY A 525 13.23 -18.24 -12.49
CA GLY A 525 12.88 -16.92 -13.03
C GLY A 525 13.01 -15.85 -11.95
N TYR A 526 13.51 -14.66 -12.29
CA TYR A 526 13.65 -13.56 -11.33
C TYR A 526 13.37 -12.21 -11.99
N ALA A 527 12.91 -11.25 -11.19
CA ALA A 527 12.76 -9.85 -11.58
C ALA A 527 13.98 -9.03 -11.13
N SER A 528 14.35 -8.00 -11.90
CA SER A 528 15.41 -7.08 -11.49
C SER A 528 14.92 -6.15 -10.38
N GLY A 529 15.67 -6.09 -9.28
CA GLY A 529 15.46 -5.11 -8.22
C GLY A 529 16.21 -3.81 -8.50
N SER A 530 15.63 -2.66 -8.13
CA SER A 530 16.30 -1.35 -8.15
C SER A 530 16.76 -1.01 -6.73
N ILE A 531 18.05 -0.67 -6.57
CA ILE A 531 18.61 -0.27 -5.27
C ILE A 531 18.56 1.26 -5.19
N SER A 532 17.65 1.81 -4.38
CA SER A 532 17.82 3.16 -3.85
C SER A 532 18.91 3.12 -2.78
N GLN A 533 20.06 3.75 -3.01
CA GLN A 533 21.14 3.84 -2.01
C GLN A 533 20.67 4.68 -0.80
N SER A 534 20.00 4.02 0.14
CA SER A 534 19.73 4.53 1.48
C SER A 534 20.06 3.42 2.47
N GLN A 535 20.79 3.78 3.52
CA GLN A 535 21.39 2.93 4.57
C GLN A 535 22.83 2.48 4.27
N LYS A 536 23.78 3.39 4.50
CA LYS A 536 25.05 2.96 5.12
C LYS A 536 24.71 2.56 6.55
N SER A 537 24.64 1.26 6.79
CA SER A 537 24.59 0.66 8.12
C SER A 537 25.76 1.17 8.94
N THR A 538 25.44 1.85 10.04
CA THR A 538 26.31 1.97 11.22
C THR A 538 26.54 0.59 11.79
N SER A 539 27.56 -0.12 11.32
CA SER A 539 28.18 -1.22 12.05
C SER A 539 29.47 -0.68 12.68
N GLN A 540 29.48 -0.68 14.01
CA GLN A 540 30.60 -0.33 14.86
C GLN A 540 31.87 -1.07 14.42
N HIS A 541 32.97 -0.33 14.29
CA HIS A 541 34.31 -0.87 14.18
C HIS A 541 34.61 -1.71 15.43
N ILE A 542 34.85 -3.01 15.22
CA ILE A 542 35.83 -3.76 16.01
C ILE A 542 37.06 -3.83 15.12
N ASP A 543 38.17 -3.33 15.65
CA ASP A 543 39.47 -3.29 14.99
C ASP A 543 39.88 -4.69 14.51
N ASP A 544 40.05 -4.85 13.20
CA ASP A 544 40.97 -5.83 12.66
C ASP A 544 41.43 -5.38 11.26
N GLU A 545 42.74 -5.30 11.08
CA GLU A 545 43.41 -4.95 9.82
C GLU A 545 43.07 -5.99 8.73
N ARG A 546 42.02 -5.75 7.94
CA ARG A 546 41.82 -6.42 6.64
C ARG A 546 41.42 -5.41 5.57
N GLY A 547 42.20 -5.41 4.49
CA GLY A 547 42.19 -4.40 3.44
C GLY A 547 40.82 -4.12 2.82
N ALA A 548 40.62 -2.85 2.45
CA ALA A 548 39.48 -2.31 1.75
C ALA A 548 39.11 -3.16 0.52
N MET A 549 38.09 -4.02 0.68
CA MET A 549 37.33 -4.56 -0.43
C MET A 549 36.03 -3.77 -0.46
N GLU A 550 35.80 -2.98 -1.51
CA GLU A 550 34.52 -2.32 -1.75
C GLU A 550 33.39 -3.34 -1.57
N ASP A 551 32.47 -3.06 -0.66
CA ASP A 551 31.42 -4.00 -0.29
C ASP A 551 30.50 -4.21 -1.51
N VAL A 552 30.62 -5.36 -2.15
CA VAL A 552 29.86 -5.69 -3.37
C VAL A 552 28.41 -5.90 -2.96
N PHE A 553 27.61 -4.85 -3.07
CA PHE A 553 26.20 -4.89 -2.72
C PHE A 553 25.42 -5.68 -3.79
N ILE A 554 25.24 -6.99 -3.56
CA ILE A 554 24.32 -7.89 -4.28
C ILE A 554 23.32 -8.46 -3.29
N LYS A 555 22.05 -8.54 -3.68
CA LYS A 555 20.96 -9.02 -2.83
C LYS A 555 19.97 -9.86 -3.61
N TYR A 556 19.54 -10.96 -3.03
CA TYR A 556 18.48 -11.83 -3.53
C TYR A 556 17.34 -11.82 -2.52
N VAL A 557 16.12 -11.58 -2.99
CA VAL A 557 14.90 -11.68 -2.18
C VAL A 557 14.08 -12.79 -2.77
N ASP A 558 13.89 -13.86 -1.99
CA ASP A 558 13.13 -15.01 -2.45
C ASP A 558 11.62 -14.72 -2.49
N ASN A 559 10.87 -15.61 -3.13
CA ASN A 559 9.40 -15.53 -3.20
C ASN A 559 8.70 -16.50 -2.24
N ASP A 560 9.39 -16.90 -1.18
CA ASP A 560 8.81 -17.58 -0.03
C ASP A 560 7.94 -16.60 0.79
N ASP A 561 7.16 -17.15 1.72
CA ASP A 561 6.12 -16.40 2.44
C ASP A 561 6.72 -15.28 3.30
N ASP A 562 7.94 -15.50 3.80
CA ASP A 562 8.72 -14.57 4.60
C ASP A 562 9.50 -13.54 3.76
N LYS A 563 9.51 -13.66 2.42
CA LYS A 563 10.34 -12.87 1.50
C LYS A 563 11.81 -12.86 1.93
N THR A 564 12.37 -14.05 2.15
CA THR A 564 13.71 -14.26 2.68
C THR A 564 14.73 -13.45 1.90
N GLU A 565 15.46 -12.62 2.63
CA GLU A 565 16.50 -11.76 2.09
C GLU A 565 17.88 -12.36 2.33
N VAL A 566 18.68 -12.45 1.27
CA VAL A 566 20.06 -12.92 1.31
C VAL A 566 20.96 -11.91 0.61
N SER A 567 21.96 -11.41 1.33
CA SER A 567 22.88 -10.38 0.84
C SER A 567 24.32 -10.91 0.80
N GLY A 568 25.05 -10.53 -0.25
CA GLY A 568 26.42 -10.97 -0.52
C GLY A 568 26.50 -12.22 -1.41
N ASP A 569 27.48 -12.26 -2.31
CA ASP A 569 27.57 -13.29 -3.36
C ASP A 569 27.71 -14.70 -2.77
N LEU A 570 28.61 -14.89 -1.81
CA LEU A 570 28.83 -16.18 -1.15
C LEU A 570 27.56 -16.68 -0.44
N ALA A 571 26.87 -15.79 0.30
CA ALA A 571 25.67 -16.15 1.03
C ALA A 571 24.55 -16.57 0.07
N ILE A 572 24.34 -15.82 -1.02
CA ILE A 572 23.35 -16.14 -2.04
C ILE A 572 23.69 -17.48 -2.72
N MET A 573 24.96 -17.73 -3.06
CA MET A 573 25.38 -19.01 -3.66
C MET A 573 25.07 -20.20 -2.74
N LEU A 574 25.39 -20.09 -1.45
CA LEU A 574 25.14 -21.15 -0.48
C LEU A 574 23.64 -21.36 -0.24
N TYR A 575 22.87 -20.28 -0.14
CA TYR A 575 21.42 -20.33 0.00
C TYR A 575 20.76 -21.03 -1.20
N LEU A 576 21.08 -20.61 -2.42
CA LEU A 576 20.54 -21.23 -3.64
C LEU A 576 20.93 -22.70 -3.73
N HIS A 577 22.17 -23.05 -3.37
CA HIS A 577 22.63 -24.43 -3.36
C HIS A 577 21.87 -25.29 -2.33
N ALA A 578 21.65 -24.78 -1.12
CA ALA A 578 20.96 -25.51 -0.06
C ALA A 578 19.48 -25.74 -0.36
N ASN A 579 18.80 -24.76 -0.98
CA ASN A 579 17.34 -24.76 -1.11
C ASN A 579 16.84 -25.23 -2.48
N TYR A 580 17.57 -24.97 -3.57
CA TYR A 580 17.08 -25.21 -4.94
C TYR A 580 17.67 -26.44 -5.64
N GLN A 581 18.53 -27.20 -4.96
CA GLN A 581 19.09 -28.42 -5.52
C GLN A 581 18.04 -29.54 -5.55
N LYS A 582 17.33 -29.68 -6.69
CA LYS A 582 16.22 -30.64 -6.93
C LYS A 582 16.53 -32.12 -6.66
N LYS A 583 17.81 -32.52 -6.53
CA LYS A 583 18.23 -33.89 -6.16
C LYS A 583 19.37 -33.82 -5.14
N LYS A 584 19.06 -34.02 -3.86
CA LYS A 584 20.05 -34.42 -2.85
C LYS A 584 20.48 -35.86 -3.14
N GLY A 585 21.28 -36.06 -4.19
CA GLY A 585 22.03 -37.30 -4.31
C GLY A 585 22.88 -37.47 -3.05
N THR A 586 22.93 -38.67 -2.50
CA THR A 586 23.77 -38.98 -1.33
C THR A 586 25.23 -38.80 -1.72
N MET A 587 25.78 -37.59 -1.54
CA MET A 587 27.21 -37.36 -1.73
C MET A 587 27.97 -37.99 -0.57
N THR A 588 29.07 -38.65 -0.88
CA THR A 588 30.00 -39.13 0.13
C THR A 588 30.73 -37.95 0.78
N SER A 589 31.21 -38.12 2.02
CA SER A 589 32.00 -37.09 2.70
C SER A 589 33.24 -36.69 1.91
N GLY A 590 33.83 -37.62 1.13
CA GLY A 590 34.99 -37.35 0.29
C GLY A 590 34.66 -36.44 -0.90
N GLU A 591 33.54 -36.69 -1.58
CA GLU A 591 33.10 -35.83 -2.70
C GLU A 591 32.73 -34.43 -2.21
N LEU A 592 32.06 -34.33 -1.06
CA LEU A 592 31.71 -33.05 -0.44
C LEU A 592 32.95 -32.25 -0.04
N ALA A 593 33.94 -32.92 0.60
CA ALA A 593 35.20 -32.28 0.97
C ALA A 593 35.96 -31.77 -0.26
N LYS A 594 36.01 -32.56 -1.35
CA LYS A 594 36.60 -32.13 -2.63
C LYS A 594 35.88 -30.92 -3.19
N GLN A 595 34.54 -30.95 -3.24
CA GLN A 595 33.73 -29.85 -3.76
C GLN A 595 33.97 -28.54 -2.99
N PHE A 596 33.93 -28.57 -1.65
CA PHE A 596 34.14 -27.37 -0.83
C PHE A 596 35.57 -26.85 -0.91
N THR A 597 36.57 -27.73 -0.99
CA THR A 597 37.97 -27.33 -1.20
C THR A 597 38.14 -26.60 -2.54
N LEU A 598 37.58 -27.15 -3.61
CA LEU A 598 37.61 -26.53 -4.94
C LEU A 598 36.79 -25.23 -4.99
N PHE A 599 35.68 -25.16 -4.28
CA PHE A 599 34.86 -23.96 -4.19
C PHE A 599 35.60 -22.82 -3.49
N GLN A 600 36.27 -23.11 -2.37
CA GLN A 600 37.13 -22.15 -1.68
C GLN A 600 38.28 -21.66 -2.58
N ASN A 601 38.89 -22.57 -3.35
CA ASN A 601 39.93 -22.21 -4.31
C ASN A 601 39.39 -21.32 -5.43
N SER A 602 38.17 -21.57 -5.90
CA SER A 602 37.49 -20.78 -6.94
C SER A 602 37.22 -19.35 -6.47
N ILE A 603 36.72 -19.19 -5.24
CA ILE A 603 36.52 -17.87 -4.63
C ILE A 603 37.85 -17.13 -4.47
N SER A 604 38.90 -17.85 -4.06
CA SER A 604 40.23 -17.27 -3.90
C SER A 604 40.86 -16.84 -5.23
N LEU A 605 40.58 -17.56 -6.31
CA LEU A 605 41.05 -17.21 -7.65
C LEU A 605 40.51 -15.85 -8.12
N LEU A 606 39.24 -15.53 -7.83
CA LEU A 606 38.70 -14.20 -8.14
C LEU A 606 39.47 -13.08 -7.43
N ARG A 607 39.82 -13.28 -6.15
CA ARG A 607 40.61 -12.31 -5.39
C ARG A 607 41.99 -12.11 -6.04
N ARG A 608 42.69 -13.22 -6.32
CA ARG A 608 44.00 -13.19 -7.00
C ARG A 608 43.93 -12.55 -8.38
N TRP A 609 42.89 -12.83 -9.16
CA TRP A 609 42.68 -12.21 -10.46
C TRP A 609 42.57 -10.69 -10.37
N ARG A 610 41.80 -10.18 -9.40
CA ARG A 610 41.68 -8.73 -9.16
C ARG A 610 43.00 -8.11 -8.71
N ASP A 611 43.78 -8.81 -7.88
CA ASP A 611 45.08 -8.32 -7.42
C ASP A 611 46.09 -8.27 -8.58
N ILE A 612 46.10 -9.28 -9.45
CA ILE A 612 46.90 -9.32 -10.68
C ILE A 612 46.57 -8.13 -11.59
N LEU A 613 45.28 -7.84 -11.81
CA LEU A 613 44.85 -6.70 -12.64
C LEU A 613 45.27 -5.34 -12.07
N LYS A 614 45.47 -5.22 -10.75
CA LYS A 614 45.95 -3.99 -10.11
C LYS A 614 47.46 -3.81 -10.23
N ILE A 615 48.22 -4.91 -10.25
CA ILE A 615 49.68 -4.91 -10.18
C ILE A 615 50.31 -4.92 -11.59
N ILE A 616 49.76 -5.72 -12.50
CA ILE A 616 50.38 -6.01 -13.79
C ILE A 616 49.70 -5.19 -14.89
N GLY A 617 50.47 -4.29 -15.51
CA GLY A 617 49.99 -3.40 -16.58
C GLY A 617 50.28 -3.88 -18.00
N ASP A 618 51.27 -4.76 -18.18
CA ASP A 618 51.73 -5.25 -19.47
C ASP A 618 51.16 -6.64 -19.81
N SER A 619 50.79 -6.84 -21.08
CA SER A 619 50.08 -8.04 -21.53
C SER A 619 50.91 -9.33 -21.44
N GLU A 620 52.22 -9.25 -21.67
CA GLU A 620 53.10 -10.44 -21.67
C GLU A 620 53.29 -11.01 -20.25
N THR A 621 53.63 -10.16 -19.28
CA THR A 621 53.74 -10.59 -17.86
C THR A 621 52.40 -11.04 -17.29
N LEU A 622 51.30 -10.44 -17.73
CA LEU A 622 49.94 -10.83 -17.34
C LEU A 622 49.64 -12.27 -17.75
N ILE A 623 49.96 -12.65 -19.00
CA ILE A 623 49.73 -14.02 -19.51
C ILE A 623 50.60 -15.03 -18.77
N ILE A 624 51.87 -14.72 -18.52
CA ILE A 624 52.79 -15.61 -17.78
C ILE A 624 52.26 -15.87 -16.36
N THR A 625 51.83 -14.82 -15.66
CA THR A 625 51.32 -14.92 -14.30
C THR A 625 49.98 -15.66 -14.26
N LEU A 626 49.08 -15.39 -15.22
CA LEU A 626 47.82 -16.13 -15.39
C LEU A 626 48.07 -17.62 -15.62
N ASN A 627 49.04 -17.97 -16.48
CA ASN A 627 49.35 -19.37 -16.76
C ASN A 627 49.78 -20.11 -15.48
N ALA A 628 50.65 -19.51 -14.68
CA ALA A 628 51.08 -20.07 -13.41
C ALA A 628 49.92 -20.27 -12.42
N GLU A 629 49.00 -19.30 -12.33
CA GLU A 629 47.80 -19.36 -11.47
C GLU A 629 46.77 -20.39 -11.94
N LEU A 630 46.64 -20.59 -13.26
CA LEU A 630 45.67 -21.52 -13.85
C LEU A 630 46.20 -22.96 -13.93
N LYS A 631 47.51 -23.18 -13.81
CA LYS A 631 48.13 -24.51 -13.90
C LYS A 631 47.53 -25.58 -12.96
N PRO A 632 47.18 -25.28 -11.69
CA PRO A 632 46.51 -26.26 -10.82
C PRO A 632 45.12 -26.67 -11.34
N TRP A 633 44.42 -25.77 -12.04
CA TRP A 633 43.08 -26.03 -12.58
C TRP A 633 43.09 -26.96 -13.79
N GLU A 634 44.17 -26.99 -14.56
CA GLU A 634 44.35 -27.94 -15.67
C GLU A 634 44.27 -29.38 -15.18
N ALA A 635 44.95 -29.69 -14.07
CA ALA A 635 44.92 -31.03 -13.46
C ALA A 635 43.54 -31.39 -12.90
N TRP A 636 42.72 -30.40 -12.52
CA TRP A 636 41.35 -30.66 -12.05
C TRP A 636 40.33 -30.76 -13.19
N ALA A 637 40.63 -30.17 -14.34
CA ALA A 637 39.80 -30.22 -15.54
C ALA A 637 40.03 -31.49 -16.39
N SER A 638 41.13 -32.21 -16.19
CA SER A 638 41.49 -33.37 -17.02
C SER A 638 40.50 -34.54 -16.92
N ASP A 639 39.81 -34.67 -15.80
CA ASP A 639 39.08 -35.89 -15.45
C ASP A 639 37.55 -35.76 -15.58
N THR A 640 37.01 -34.58 -15.88
CA THR A 640 35.56 -34.33 -15.87
C THR A 640 35.13 -33.20 -16.81
N ASP A 641 33.89 -33.27 -17.31
CA ASP A 641 33.27 -32.20 -18.09
C ASP A 641 32.83 -31.00 -17.22
N CYS A 642 32.73 -31.19 -15.89
CA CYS A 642 32.58 -30.13 -14.90
C CYS A 642 33.55 -30.37 -13.75
N ILE A 643 34.30 -29.37 -13.32
CA ILE A 643 35.37 -29.53 -12.31
C ILE A 643 34.78 -29.94 -10.95
N GLY A 644 33.52 -29.55 -10.69
CA GLY A 644 32.79 -29.95 -9.51
C GLY A 644 32.26 -31.39 -9.50
N GLY A 645 32.25 -32.11 -10.62
CA GLY A 645 31.71 -33.49 -10.73
C GLY A 645 30.89 -33.73 -12.00
N ASN A 646 29.92 -34.65 -11.96
CA ASN A 646 29.15 -35.04 -13.15
C ASN A 646 28.15 -33.99 -13.65
N ARG A 647 27.91 -32.92 -12.87
CA ARG A 647 27.01 -31.82 -13.19
C ARG A 647 27.59 -30.52 -12.63
N PRO A 648 27.28 -29.36 -13.25
CA PRO A 648 27.67 -28.06 -12.72
C PRO A 648 27.24 -27.90 -11.27
N ASN A 649 28.13 -27.40 -10.42
CA ASN A 649 27.84 -27.11 -9.02
C ASN A 649 28.56 -25.83 -8.55
N LEU A 650 28.55 -25.58 -7.23
CA LEU A 650 29.17 -24.40 -6.60
C LEU A 650 30.56 -24.05 -7.16
N VAL A 651 31.40 -25.06 -7.40
CA VAL A 651 32.75 -24.87 -7.97
C VAL A 651 32.68 -24.21 -9.34
N ASP A 652 31.87 -24.78 -10.23
CA ASP A 652 31.74 -24.32 -11.62
C ASP A 652 31.12 -22.92 -11.69
N PHE A 653 30.11 -22.64 -10.86
CA PHE A 653 29.46 -21.33 -10.79
C PHE A 653 30.40 -20.24 -10.25
N ALA A 654 31.34 -20.59 -9.36
CA ALA A 654 32.34 -19.66 -8.85
C ALA A 654 33.50 -19.44 -9.83
N LEU A 655 33.93 -20.50 -10.52
CA LEU A 655 35.12 -20.50 -11.36
C LEU A 655 34.87 -19.90 -12.74
N TRP A 656 33.83 -20.36 -13.44
CA TRP A 656 33.65 -20.07 -14.86
C TRP A 656 33.53 -18.56 -15.16
N PRO A 657 32.78 -17.73 -14.38
CA PRO A 657 32.75 -16.28 -14.57
C PRO A 657 34.13 -15.60 -14.46
N VAL A 658 35.03 -16.15 -13.64
CA VAL A 658 36.40 -15.62 -13.49
C VAL A 658 37.21 -15.92 -14.75
N LEU A 659 37.13 -17.16 -15.26
CA LEU A 659 37.77 -17.54 -16.53
C LEU A 659 37.21 -16.73 -17.70
N TYR A 660 35.91 -16.47 -17.71
CA TYR A 660 35.27 -15.63 -18.71
C TYR A 660 35.85 -14.20 -18.71
N SER A 661 36.00 -13.59 -17.52
CA SER A 661 36.65 -12.27 -17.39
C SER A 661 38.11 -12.28 -17.85
N MET A 662 38.86 -13.35 -17.56
CA MET A 662 40.25 -13.50 -18.04
C MET A 662 40.33 -13.58 -19.57
N VAL A 663 39.42 -14.33 -20.20
CA VAL A 663 39.32 -14.46 -21.66
C VAL A 663 38.87 -13.16 -22.32
N GLU A 664 37.94 -12.41 -21.72
CA GLU A 664 37.57 -11.08 -22.21
C GLU A 664 38.76 -10.11 -22.20
N ARG A 665 39.65 -10.24 -21.20
CA ARG A 665 40.82 -9.37 -21.06
C ARG A 665 42.01 -9.77 -21.93
N CYS A 666 42.31 -11.07 -22.03
CA CYS A 666 43.55 -11.59 -22.65
C CYS A 666 43.29 -12.40 -23.93
N GLY A 667 42.03 -12.58 -24.33
CA GLY A 667 41.67 -13.34 -25.51
C GLY A 667 42.00 -14.82 -25.40
N ASN A 668 42.31 -15.44 -26.55
CA ASN A 668 42.60 -16.87 -26.59
C ASN A 668 43.91 -17.26 -25.91
N GLU A 669 44.79 -16.31 -25.58
CA GLU A 669 46.09 -16.59 -24.95
C GLU A 669 45.97 -16.99 -23.48
N THR A 670 44.80 -16.79 -22.85
CA THR A 670 44.50 -17.19 -21.46
C THR A 670 44.78 -18.68 -21.19
N PHE A 671 44.54 -19.55 -22.17
CA PHE A 671 44.71 -21.00 -22.02
C PHE A 671 45.91 -21.56 -22.79
N THR A 672 46.98 -20.78 -22.96
CA THR A 672 48.22 -21.28 -23.57
C THR A 672 48.72 -22.47 -22.75
N ASP A 673 48.96 -23.62 -23.39
CA ASP A 673 49.37 -24.87 -22.73
C ASP A 673 48.39 -25.48 -21.69
N LEU A 674 47.12 -25.02 -21.65
CA LEU A 674 46.08 -25.51 -20.73
C LEU A 674 44.88 -26.09 -21.51
N ILE A 675 45.06 -27.31 -22.04
CA ILE A 675 44.13 -27.93 -23.01
C ILE A 675 42.85 -28.40 -22.32
N ALA A 676 42.96 -29.07 -21.17
CA ALA A 676 41.81 -29.57 -20.43
C ALA A 676 40.95 -28.42 -19.91
N LEU A 677 41.58 -27.37 -19.39
CA LEU A 677 40.88 -26.19 -18.90
C LEU A 677 40.18 -25.41 -20.02
N ARG A 678 40.81 -25.31 -21.20
CA ARG A 678 40.14 -24.75 -22.40
C ARG A 678 38.91 -25.57 -22.77
N LYS A 679 39.04 -26.90 -22.84
CA LYS A 679 37.91 -27.79 -23.15
C LYS A 679 36.78 -27.63 -22.13
N TYR A 680 37.10 -27.53 -20.85
CA TYR A 680 36.13 -27.24 -19.80
C TYR A 680 35.42 -25.90 -20.03
N TYR A 681 36.18 -24.84 -20.29
CA TYR A 681 35.63 -23.50 -20.53
C TYR A 681 34.64 -23.49 -21.70
N ASP A 682 35.00 -24.09 -22.84
CA ASP A 682 34.17 -24.17 -24.03
C ASP A 682 32.92 -25.05 -23.82
N THR A 683 33.08 -26.16 -23.10
CA THR A 683 31.97 -27.05 -22.74
C THR A 683 30.96 -26.32 -21.87
N MET A 684 31.42 -25.59 -20.85
CA MET A 684 30.55 -24.80 -19.97
C MET A 684 29.90 -23.63 -20.70
N LYS A 685 30.59 -22.99 -21.65
CA LYS A 685 30.07 -21.89 -22.48
C LYS A 685 28.89 -22.31 -23.35
N THR A 686 28.95 -23.52 -23.92
CA THR A 686 27.92 -24.06 -24.83
C THR A 686 26.71 -24.64 -24.12
N ARG A 687 26.72 -24.75 -22.79
CA ARG A 687 25.55 -25.22 -22.04
C ARG A 687 24.38 -24.25 -22.18
N SER A 688 23.18 -24.80 -22.27
CA SER A 688 21.94 -24.02 -22.41
C SER A 688 21.75 -22.98 -21.31
N SER A 689 22.08 -23.31 -20.05
CA SER A 689 22.00 -22.39 -18.91
C SER A 689 22.95 -21.21 -19.05
N THR A 690 24.20 -21.46 -19.46
CA THR A 690 25.23 -20.43 -19.64
C THR A 690 24.91 -19.55 -20.84
N MET A 691 24.48 -20.12 -21.96
CA MET A 691 24.05 -19.35 -23.14
C MET A 691 22.84 -18.46 -22.84
N LYS A 692 21.83 -18.98 -22.11
CA LYS A 692 20.67 -18.18 -21.67
C LYS A 692 21.11 -16.97 -20.82
N MET A 693 22.06 -17.18 -19.90
CA MET A 693 22.64 -16.11 -19.08
C MET A 693 23.38 -15.08 -19.94
N LEU A 694 24.28 -15.51 -20.83
CA LEU A 694 25.06 -14.62 -21.71
C LEU A 694 24.15 -13.78 -22.61
N ASN A 695 23.13 -14.39 -23.21
CA ASN A 695 22.17 -13.68 -24.07
C ASN A 695 21.40 -12.60 -23.28
N ARG A 696 21.00 -12.89 -22.02
CA ARG A 696 20.35 -11.89 -21.16
C ARG A 696 21.28 -10.72 -20.83
N LEU A 697 22.56 -10.98 -20.57
CA LEU A 697 23.54 -9.94 -20.27
C LEU A 697 23.83 -9.05 -21.49
N GLN A 698 23.83 -9.62 -22.70
CA GLN A 698 23.99 -8.87 -23.95
C GLN A 698 22.78 -7.99 -24.30
N GLN A 699 21.57 -8.35 -23.86
CA GLN A 699 20.36 -7.56 -24.06
C GLN A 699 20.21 -6.40 -23.05
N ALA A 700 20.98 -6.41 -21.97
CA ALA A 700 20.95 -5.41 -20.91
C ALA A 700 22.06 -4.35 -21.03
N GLN A 701 22.93 -4.46 -22.04
CA GLN A 701 23.92 -3.46 -22.48
C GLN A 701 23.36 -2.69 -23.68
#